data_AF-A0A1B6FKN0-F1
#
_entry.id   AF-A0A1B6FKN0-F1
#
_cell.length_a   1.000
_cell.length_b   1.000
_cell.length_c   1.000
_cell.angle_alpha   90.00
_cell.angle_beta   90.00
_cell.angle_gamma   90.00
#
_symmetry.space_group_name_H-M   'P 1'
#
loop_
_entity.id
_entity.type
_entity.pdbx_description
1 polymer ?
#
loop_
_entity_poly.entity_id
_entity_poly.type
_entity_poly.pdbx_seq_one_letter_code
_entity_poly.pdbx_strand_id
1 'polypeptide(L)'
;GVKQQIETNRDEMDGLLKRSLQAPPTAMCIASIHIEHATRALERECSELKDIGDVQLLTPQRQVGIALFYYMGTLCADDIMSYPPLKQRFTSCIETLGNMFISGEESQCVRLLATVLQNPNLSGLMGPHFTPSVASPSIFLQLYCTLVESDQTSPDLRFVLLTKFDLGQWLNDRKPRLVERSQIIELAGKALASAGLSPPQEILMLHGVFRHHLATLFMFDFPQHYGEVLSLTLHHSETQALAPDTWYDLVNALAGARCRPGLSLAQVKEVINRYATEQRALSVQELRDTASMFGGHFTKERLQYGLYGLYPKYRVYIEPLSIFQGMIGHALVVATLQNDRGSLSDKLCEQLWPHLCGMFSPWLAPYFTRHLTEPTAAWIQQLTDDRSVLPPWIVADGGHANKMASMFVECIRFVVDTLPVASSNMLSCVWQFYVTNFAHNSIKDYILSVMHGNLISLPWQRFFPTLQDMDLMLKVVDQYLPDCHTFLGAVFIEVPWYTWVAHSATQESSRAHASLLHLLIKLANEPNVRQSPKITPLLVESQQFAWHLVDCNSYESVTNWFVMSYDPRVILQLTGEDWSNIDMAALDLLEMAAGYSTKVTQFHPSTLRKRQMFVRACVKLVLSSLSRHKQLVTTRQDEIRAAVRRMVDKVETVVTHSVPGPQKVSEAGLLLTEILALVNQASNSPVSTLAVEALLGWLSSRSTASVVVSAL
;
A
#
# COMPACT_ATOMS: atom_id res chain seq x y z
N GLY A 1 -21.22 64.25 43.42
CA GLY A 1 -20.31 63.40 42.64
C GLY A 1 -21.08 62.52 41.69
N VAL A 2 -21.27 61.24 42.04
CA VAL A 2 -21.88 60.23 41.15
C VAL A 2 -23.32 60.55 40.73
N LYS A 3 -24.18 61.03 41.64
CA LYS A 3 -25.58 61.38 41.32
C LYS A 3 -25.70 62.51 40.28
N GLN A 4 -24.82 63.50 40.38
CA GLN A 4 -24.77 64.63 39.45
C GLN A 4 -24.26 64.19 38.07
N GLN A 5 -23.29 63.28 38.02
CA GLN A 5 -22.84 62.66 36.75
C GLN A 5 -23.95 61.83 36.09
N ILE A 6 -24.79 61.14 36.86
CA ILE A 6 -25.94 60.38 36.32
C ILE A 6 -27.00 61.33 35.75
N GLU A 7 -27.30 62.44 36.42
CA GLU A 7 -28.25 63.45 35.94
C GLU A 7 -27.72 64.14 34.68
N THR A 8 -26.46 64.55 34.64
CA THR A 8 -25.83 65.13 33.45
C THR A 8 -25.84 64.16 32.27
N ASN A 9 -25.55 62.87 32.49
CA ASN A 9 -25.61 61.86 31.44
C ASN A 9 -27.05 61.68 30.91
N ARG A 10 -28.06 61.71 31.78
CA ARG A 10 -29.47 61.63 31.36
C ARG A 10 -29.90 62.86 30.55
N ASP A 11 -29.48 64.05 30.95
CA ASP A 11 -29.77 65.28 30.20
C ASP A 11 -29.04 65.31 28.84
N GLU A 12 -27.80 64.82 28.80
CA GLU A 12 -27.04 64.63 27.55
C GLU A 12 -27.71 63.59 26.63
N MET A 13 -28.20 62.49 27.20
CA MET A 13 -28.95 61.45 26.48
C MET A 13 -30.24 62.03 25.89
N ASP A 14 -31.06 62.74 26.69
CA ASP A 14 -32.30 63.35 26.22
C ASP A 14 -32.04 64.45 25.17
N GLY A 15 -30.94 65.20 25.33
CA GLY A 15 -30.47 66.18 24.36
C GLY A 15 -30.05 65.55 23.03
N LEU A 16 -29.31 64.44 23.08
CA LEU A 16 -28.96 63.64 21.91
C LEU A 16 -30.22 63.07 21.24
N LEU A 17 -31.13 62.49 22.02
CA LEU A 17 -32.36 61.89 21.51
C LEU A 17 -33.24 62.91 20.79
N LYS A 18 -33.39 64.12 21.34
CA LYS A 18 -34.07 65.23 20.66
C LYS A 18 -33.39 65.62 19.35
N ARG A 19 -32.06 65.69 19.29
CA ARG A 19 -31.33 66.02 18.06
C ARG A 19 -31.43 64.92 17.01
N SER A 20 -31.38 63.65 17.42
CA SER A 20 -31.52 62.49 16.53
C SER A 20 -32.93 62.34 15.94
N LEU A 21 -33.94 62.87 16.62
CA LEU A 21 -35.34 62.87 16.15
C LEU A 21 -35.70 64.10 15.28
N GLN A 22 -34.77 65.04 15.08
CA GLN A 22 -35.01 66.18 14.18
C GLN A 22 -35.01 65.72 12.71
N ALA A 23 -35.88 66.33 11.92
CA ALA A 23 -35.91 66.10 10.48
C ALA A 23 -34.54 66.47 9.86
N PRO A 24 -34.06 65.73 8.84
CA PRO A 24 -32.82 66.06 8.16
C PRO A 24 -32.86 67.50 7.61
N PRO A 25 -31.75 68.25 7.64
CA PRO A 25 -31.71 69.59 7.06
C PRO A 25 -32.14 69.57 5.59
N THR A 26 -33.04 70.49 5.20
CA THR A 26 -33.58 70.55 3.83
C THR A 26 -32.49 70.62 2.75
N ALA A 27 -31.39 71.33 3.03
CA ALA A 27 -30.24 71.42 2.14
C ALA A 27 -29.59 70.04 1.87
N MET A 28 -29.53 69.16 2.88
CA MET A 28 -29.01 67.79 2.71
C MET A 28 -29.96 66.93 1.88
N CYS A 29 -31.28 67.06 2.08
CA CYS A 29 -32.26 66.38 1.24
C CYS A 29 -32.16 66.81 -0.23
N ILE A 30 -32.04 68.11 -0.48
CA ILE A 30 -31.87 68.68 -1.82
C ILE A 30 -30.58 68.15 -2.46
N ALA A 31 -29.45 68.22 -1.75
CA ALA A 31 -28.17 67.70 -2.23
C ALA A 31 -28.22 66.19 -2.53
N SER A 32 -28.84 65.40 -1.66
CA SER A 32 -29.04 63.96 -1.87
C SER A 32 -29.83 63.67 -3.15
N ILE A 33 -30.88 64.45 -3.44
CA ILE A 33 -31.70 64.29 -4.65
C ILE A 33 -30.89 64.70 -5.88
N HIS A 34 -30.08 65.76 -5.80
CA HIS A 34 -29.23 66.17 -6.92
C HIS A 34 -28.18 65.11 -7.27
N ILE A 35 -27.55 64.49 -6.27
CA ILE A 35 -26.59 63.40 -6.49
C ILE A 35 -27.29 62.21 -7.18
N GLU A 36 -28.44 61.78 -6.65
CA GLU A 36 -29.22 60.69 -7.26
C GLU A 36 -29.67 61.02 -8.69
N HIS A 37 -30.13 62.24 -8.92
CA HIS A 37 -30.59 62.67 -10.23
C HIS A 37 -29.43 62.74 -11.23
N ALA A 38 -28.25 63.22 -10.82
CA ALA A 38 -27.06 63.24 -11.65
C ALA A 38 -26.60 61.82 -12.02
N THR A 39 -26.56 60.90 -11.05
CA THR A 39 -26.21 59.49 -11.30
C THR A 39 -27.20 58.83 -12.27
N ARG A 40 -28.50 59.02 -12.07
CA ARG A 40 -29.55 58.46 -12.96
C ARG A 40 -29.57 59.11 -14.35
N ALA A 41 -29.31 60.40 -14.45
CA ALA A 41 -29.23 61.09 -15.73
C ALA A 41 -28.07 60.52 -16.57
N LEU A 42 -26.91 60.34 -15.95
CA LEU A 42 -25.74 59.74 -16.59
C LEU A 42 -25.99 58.28 -17.00
N GLU A 43 -26.66 57.50 -16.15
CA GLU A 43 -27.07 56.12 -16.46
C GLU A 43 -27.99 56.05 -17.68
N ARG A 44 -29.02 56.91 -17.74
CA ARG A 44 -29.95 56.99 -18.88
C ARG A 44 -29.26 57.40 -20.16
N GLU A 45 -28.48 58.48 -20.12
CA GLU A 45 -27.74 58.97 -21.28
C GLU A 45 -26.80 57.89 -21.83
N CYS A 46 -26.05 57.20 -20.95
CA CYS A 46 -25.18 56.11 -21.39
C CYS A 46 -25.96 54.91 -21.96
N SER A 47 -27.13 54.60 -21.42
CA SER A 47 -27.97 53.51 -21.92
C SER A 47 -28.51 53.82 -23.31
N GLU A 48 -29.02 55.04 -23.51
CA GLU A 48 -29.50 55.51 -24.82
C GLU A 48 -28.38 55.53 -25.87
N LEU A 49 -27.20 56.04 -25.51
CA LEU A 49 -26.04 56.06 -26.41
C LEU A 49 -25.55 54.65 -26.77
N LYS A 50 -25.66 53.70 -25.83
CA LYS A 50 -25.32 52.28 -26.07
C LYS A 50 -26.29 51.62 -27.05
N ASP A 51 -27.58 51.93 -26.95
CA ASP A 51 -28.62 51.42 -27.86
C ASP A 51 -28.45 51.98 -29.29
N ILE A 52 -28.01 53.23 -29.41
CA ILE A 52 -27.73 53.89 -30.70
C ILE A 52 -26.41 53.39 -31.32
N GLY A 53 -25.49 52.86 -30.50
CA GLY A 53 -24.20 52.32 -30.94
C GLY A 53 -23.13 53.38 -31.23
N ASP A 54 -23.31 54.62 -30.75
CA ASP A 54 -22.34 55.71 -30.97
C ASP A 54 -21.19 55.65 -29.95
N VAL A 55 -20.13 54.94 -30.32
CA VAL A 55 -18.94 54.74 -29.48
C VAL A 55 -18.19 56.06 -29.20
N GLN A 56 -18.25 57.04 -30.12
CA GLN A 56 -17.52 58.31 -29.95
C GLN A 56 -18.15 59.16 -28.86
N LEU A 57 -19.48 59.21 -28.81
CA LEU A 57 -20.21 59.90 -27.75
C LEU A 57 -20.30 59.08 -26.46
N LEU A 58 -20.25 57.75 -26.51
CA LEU A 58 -20.33 56.94 -25.28
C LEU A 58 -19.04 57.03 -24.43
N THR A 59 -17.87 57.18 -25.07
CA THR A 59 -16.57 57.09 -24.38
C THR A 59 -16.35 58.19 -23.32
N PRO A 60 -16.57 59.48 -23.60
CA PRO A 60 -16.40 60.55 -22.60
C PRO A 60 -17.37 60.39 -21.43
N GLN A 61 -18.62 60.01 -21.68
CA GLN A 61 -19.66 59.81 -20.68
C GLN A 61 -19.29 58.65 -19.74
N ARG A 62 -18.72 57.56 -20.27
CA ARG A 62 -18.18 56.47 -19.45
C ARG A 62 -17.02 56.94 -18.57
N GLN A 63 -16.14 57.80 -19.06
CA GLN A 63 -15.04 58.36 -18.25
C GLN A 63 -15.57 59.23 -17.09
N VAL A 64 -16.63 60.01 -17.33
CA VAL A 64 -17.31 60.77 -16.27
C VAL A 64 -17.88 59.82 -15.22
N GLY A 65 -18.53 58.74 -15.63
CA GLY A 65 -19.07 57.72 -14.71
C GLY A 65 -18.00 57.05 -13.86
N ILE A 66 -16.89 56.66 -14.48
CA ILE A 66 -15.72 56.08 -13.78
C ILE A 66 -15.13 57.09 -12.78
N ALA A 67 -14.92 58.33 -13.20
CA ALA A 67 -14.38 59.37 -12.33
C ALA A 67 -15.30 59.65 -11.13
N LEU A 68 -16.61 59.73 -11.39
CA LEU A 68 -17.61 59.95 -10.34
C LEU A 68 -17.64 58.79 -9.34
N PHE A 69 -17.54 57.54 -9.80
CA PHE A 69 -17.47 56.36 -8.93
C PHE A 69 -16.30 56.45 -7.94
N TYR A 70 -15.08 56.67 -8.43
CA TYR A 70 -13.90 56.77 -7.55
C TYR A 70 -13.96 58.00 -6.65
N TYR A 71 -14.46 59.14 -7.15
CA TYR A 71 -14.63 60.35 -6.36
C TYR A 71 -15.64 60.16 -5.21
N MET A 72 -16.78 59.51 -5.47
CA MET A 72 -17.73 59.18 -4.42
C MET A 72 -17.12 58.22 -3.38
N GLY A 73 -16.24 57.32 -3.80
CA GLY A 73 -15.45 56.47 -2.90
C GLY A 73 -14.58 57.29 -1.93
N THR A 74 -13.90 58.35 -2.40
CA THR A 74 -13.07 59.19 -1.52
C THR A 74 -13.90 60.03 -0.54
N LEU A 75 -15.19 60.24 -0.82
CA LEU A 75 -16.11 60.93 0.08
C LEU A 75 -16.68 60.00 1.18
N CYS A 76 -16.51 58.69 1.08
CA CYS A 76 -17.05 57.72 2.04
C CYS A 76 -16.13 57.54 3.27
N ALA A 77 -15.79 58.64 3.94
CA ALA A 77 -15.09 58.61 5.22
C ALA A 77 -15.99 58.08 6.36
N ASP A 78 -15.39 57.53 7.42
CA ASP A 78 -16.11 56.92 8.54
C ASP A 78 -17.15 57.87 9.18
N ASP A 79 -16.82 59.16 9.26
CA ASP A 79 -17.70 60.20 9.79
C ASP A 79 -18.97 60.40 8.92
N ILE A 80 -18.82 60.36 7.59
CA ILE A 80 -19.93 60.53 6.65
C ILE A 80 -20.81 59.28 6.61
N MET A 81 -20.17 58.11 6.71
CA MET A 81 -20.84 56.81 6.71
C MET A 81 -21.53 56.49 8.05
N SER A 82 -21.28 57.28 9.10
CA SER A 82 -21.99 57.17 10.38
C SER A 82 -23.45 57.64 10.30
N TYR A 83 -23.79 58.51 9.34
CA TYR A 83 -25.14 59.05 9.17
C TYR A 83 -25.96 58.19 8.19
N PRO A 84 -27.02 57.47 8.63
CA PRO A 84 -27.68 56.44 7.81
C PRO A 84 -28.26 56.93 6.47
N PRO A 85 -28.92 58.11 6.38
CA PRO A 85 -29.46 58.58 5.10
C PRO A 85 -28.39 58.86 4.03
N LEU A 86 -27.26 59.47 4.43
CA LEU A 86 -26.14 59.70 3.50
C LEU A 86 -25.46 58.39 3.16
N LYS A 87 -25.22 57.52 4.15
CA LYS A 87 -24.69 56.17 3.93
C LYS A 87 -25.50 55.42 2.88
N GLN A 88 -26.82 55.35 3.04
CA GLN A 88 -27.71 54.67 2.10
C GLN A 88 -27.62 55.31 0.71
N ARG A 89 -27.59 56.64 0.63
CA ARG A 89 -27.51 57.36 -0.65
C ARG A 89 -26.21 57.11 -1.38
N PHE A 90 -25.07 57.30 -0.73
CA PHE A 90 -23.76 57.04 -1.31
C PHE A 90 -23.62 55.59 -1.72
N THR A 91 -24.05 54.64 -0.88
CA THR A 91 -24.05 53.21 -1.20
C THR A 91 -24.85 52.94 -2.48
N SER A 92 -26.09 53.45 -2.58
CA SER A 92 -26.93 53.26 -3.77
C SER A 92 -26.33 53.89 -5.03
N CYS A 93 -25.72 55.07 -4.93
CA CYS A 93 -25.11 55.71 -6.09
C CYS A 93 -23.83 54.99 -6.54
N ILE A 94 -22.99 54.56 -5.59
CA ILE A 94 -21.79 53.75 -5.87
C ILE A 94 -22.21 52.42 -6.50
N GLU A 95 -23.29 51.80 -6.03
CA GLU A 95 -23.82 50.56 -6.60
C GLU A 95 -24.26 50.75 -8.05
N THR A 96 -25.05 51.78 -8.35
CA THR A 96 -25.47 52.10 -9.73
C THR A 96 -24.27 52.39 -10.63
N LEU A 97 -23.36 53.26 -10.20
CA LEU A 97 -22.17 53.61 -10.98
C LEU A 97 -21.24 52.41 -11.16
N GLY A 98 -21.05 51.61 -10.12
CA GLY A 98 -20.23 50.42 -10.12
C GLY A 98 -20.76 49.37 -11.09
N ASN A 99 -22.07 49.10 -11.07
CA ASN A 99 -22.70 48.15 -11.98
C ASN A 99 -22.64 48.61 -13.45
N MET A 100 -22.76 49.91 -13.70
CA MET A 100 -22.79 50.46 -15.06
C MET A 100 -21.41 50.65 -15.69
N PHE A 101 -20.42 51.08 -14.89
CA PHE A 101 -19.15 51.58 -15.43
C PHE A 101 -17.92 50.78 -15.00
N ILE A 102 -18.01 49.99 -13.93
CA ILE A 102 -16.85 49.32 -13.33
C ILE A 102 -16.95 47.79 -13.46
N SER A 103 -18.09 47.23 -13.08
CA SER A 103 -18.36 45.80 -13.17
C SER A 103 -18.30 45.34 -14.62
N GLY A 104 -17.58 44.25 -14.86
CA GLY A 104 -17.39 43.69 -16.20
C GLY A 104 -16.39 44.46 -17.09
N GLU A 105 -15.73 45.49 -16.57
CA GLU A 105 -14.76 46.29 -17.33
C GLU A 105 -13.31 45.95 -16.92
N GLU A 106 -12.57 45.33 -17.83
CA GLU A 106 -11.19 44.92 -17.61
C GLU A 106 -10.27 46.10 -17.24
N SER A 107 -10.44 47.23 -17.93
CA SER A 107 -9.58 48.41 -17.72
C SER A 107 -9.64 48.98 -16.30
N GLN A 108 -10.69 48.66 -15.54
CA GLN A 108 -10.87 49.14 -14.17
C GLN A 108 -10.39 48.16 -13.10
N CYS A 109 -10.15 46.89 -13.43
CA CYS A 109 -9.86 45.86 -12.42
C CYS A 109 -8.61 46.17 -11.59
N VAL A 110 -7.51 46.60 -12.22
CA VAL A 110 -6.25 46.93 -11.53
C VAL A 110 -6.40 48.16 -10.63
N ARG A 111 -7.06 49.20 -11.15
CA ARG A 111 -7.31 50.44 -10.41
C ARG A 111 -8.22 50.21 -9.22
N LEU A 112 -9.27 49.40 -9.40
CA LEU A 112 -10.22 49.06 -8.35
C LEU A 112 -9.53 48.28 -7.23
N LEU A 113 -8.75 47.25 -7.59
CA LEU A 113 -7.98 46.47 -6.62
C LEU A 113 -7.03 47.36 -5.81
N ALA A 114 -6.23 48.20 -6.47
CA ALA A 114 -5.32 49.12 -5.79
C ALA A 114 -6.06 50.08 -4.84
N THR A 115 -7.23 50.59 -5.25
CA THR A 115 -8.04 51.51 -4.44
C THR A 115 -8.56 50.83 -3.17
N VAL A 116 -9.06 49.59 -3.30
CA VAL A 116 -9.58 48.80 -2.17
C VAL A 116 -8.46 48.39 -1.20
N LEU A 117 -7.29 48.01 -1.72
CA LEU A 117 -6.13 47.68 -0.89
C LEU A 117 -5.61 48.90 -0.10
N GLN A 118 -5.64 50.10 -0.70
CA GLN A 118 -5.26 51.34 -0.03
C GLN A 118 -6.32 51.80 1.00
N ASN A 119 -7.59 51.43 0.80
CA ASN A 119 -8.71 51.86 1.64
C ASN A 119 -9.61 50.66 2.03
N PRO A 120 -9.19 49.80 2.98
CA PRO A 120 -9.92 48.60 3.37
C PRO A 120 -11.39 48.84 3.79
N ASN A 121 -11.70 50.02 4.36
CA ASN A 121 -13.06 50.40 4.77
C ASN A 121 -14.04 50.44 3.58
N LEU A 122 -13.55 50.67 2.35
CA LEU A 122 -14.36 50.72 1.13
C LEU A 122 -14.62 49.33 0.53
N SER A 123 -14.03 48.27 1.07
CA SER A 123 -14.16 46.90 0.55
C SER A 123 -15.60 46.43 0.41
N GLY A 124 -16.46 46.74 1.39
CA GLY A 124 -17.88 46.38 1.34
C GLY A 124 -18.69 47.13 0.26
N LEU A 125 -18.24 48.30 -0.17
CA LEU A 125 -18.91 49.12 -1.19
C LEU A 125 -18.37 48.84 -2.60
N MET A 126 -17.04 48.76 -2.73
CA MET A 126 -16.36 48.67 -4.02
C MET A 126 -16.04 47.22 -4.42
N GLY A 127 -15.83 46.33 -3.45
CA GLY A 127 -15.54 44.91 -3.67
C GLY A 127 -16.61 44.13 -4.47
N PRO A 128 -17.93 44.42 -4.34
CA PRO A 128 -18.96 43.79 -5.17
C PRO A 128 -18.78 44.02 -6.68
N HIS A 129 -18.16 45.13 -7.08
CA HIS A 129 -17.92 45.48 -8.49
C HIS A 129 -16.57 44.99 -9.01
N PHE A 130 -15.78 44.31 -8.18
CA PHE A 130 -14.53 43.69 -8.59
C PHE A 130 -14.81 42.36 -9.30
N THR A 131 -14.68 42.37 -10.62
CA THR A 131 -14.98 41.24 -11.51
C THR A 131 -13.73 40.75 -12.25
N PRO A 132 -12.77 40.10 -11.57
CA PRO A 132 -11.52 39.70 -12.20
C PRO A 132 -11.72 38.69 -13.36
N SER A 133 -12.78 37.89 -13.36
CA SER A 133 -13.04 36.89 -14.40
C SER A 133 -13.26 37.45 -15.80
N VAL A 134 -13.54 38.75 -15.95
CA VAL A 134 -13.59 39.40 -17.27
C VAL A 134 -12.21 39.81 -17.79
N ALA A 135 -11.18 39.80 -16.96
CA ALA A 135 -9.86 40.28 -17.37
C ALA A 135 -9.18 39.34 -18.37
N SER A 136 -8.35 39.89 -19.27
CA SER A 136 -7.44 39.10 -20.08
C SER A 136 -6.44 38.35 -19.19
N PRO A 137 -5.80 37.28 -19.70
CA PRO A 137 -4.93 36.48 -18.84
C PRO A 137 -3.78 37.21 -18.17
N SER A 138 -3.15 38.17 -18.86
CA SER A 138 -2.09 38.98 -18.27
C SER A 138 -2.58 39.83 -17.09
N ILE A 139 -3.76 40.42 -17.21
CA ILE A 139 -4.33 41.25 -16.14
C ILE A 139 -4.85 40.38 -15.00
N PHE A 140 -5.50 39.25 -15.30
CA PHE A 140 -5.93 38.29 -14.28
C PHE A 140 -4.76 37.82 -13.41
N LEU A 141 -3.65 37.44 -14.05
CA LEU A 141 -2.42 37.03 -13.38
C LEU A 141 -1.84 38.14 -12.51
N GLN A 142 -1.79 39.37 -13.02
CA GLN A 142 -1.32 40.53 -12.27
C GLN A 142 -2.16 40.74 -10.99
N LEU A 143 -3.48 40.69 -11.10
CA LEU A 143 -4.40 40.87 -9.97
C LEU A 143 -4.24 39.74 -8.94
N TYR A 144 -4.16 38.50 -9.42
CA TYR A 144 -3.99 37.32 -8.57
C TYR A 144 -2.67 37.37 -7.81
N CYS A 145 -1.57 37.65 -8.52
CA CYS A 145 -0.23 37.81 -7.96
C CYS A 145 -0.22 38.90 -6.88
N THR A 146 -0.81 40.07 -7.17
CA THR A 146 -0.92 41.18 -6.22
C THR A 146 -1.58 40.75 -4.91
N LEU A 147 -2.65 39.96 -4.97
CA LEU A 147 -3.36 39.51 -3.77
C LEU A 147 -2.62 38.41 -3.00
N VAL A 148 -1.91 37.53 -3.71
CA VAL A 148 -1.09 36.47 -3.10
C VAL A 148 0.11 37.07 -2.37
N GLU A 149 0.79 38.05 -2.98
CA GLU A 149 2.01 38.67 -2.44
C GLU A 149 1.75 39.80 -1.42
N SER A 150 0.49 40.21 -1.24
CA SER A 150 0.15 41.31 -0.32
C SER A 150 0.06 40.87 1.13
N ASP A 151 1.22 40.73 1.78
CA ASP A 151 1.32 40.31 3.19
C ASP A 151 0.80 41.34 4.20
N GLN A 152 0.80 42.63 3.81
CA GLN A 152 0.33 43.72 4.68
C GLN A 152 -1.20 43.82 4.75
N THR A 153 -1.91 43.11 3.88
CA THR A 153 -3.38 43.18 3.79
C THR A 153 -4.04 42.16 4.73
N SER A 154 -5.12 42.58 5.39
CA SER A 154 -5.87 41.70 6.30
C SER A 154 -6.32 40.41 5.58
N PRO A 155 -6.22 39.24 6.24
CA PRO A 155 -6.66 37.97 5.66
C PRO A 155 -8.13 37.99 5.20
N ASP A 156 -9.00 38.66 5.96
CA ASP A 156 -10.42 38.80 5.62
C ASP A 156 -10.64 39.56 4.31
N LEU A 157 -9.92 40.68 4.11
CA LEU A 157 -10.03 41.44 2.88
C LEU A 157 -9.51 40.63 1.68
N ARG A 158 -8.37 39.95 1.84
CA ARG A 158 -7.84 39.06 0.80
C ARG A 158 -8.81 37.94 0.47
N PHE A 159 -9.43 37.33 1.46
CA PHE A 159 -10.45 36.30 1.27
C PHE A 159 -11.65 36.85 0.47
N VAL A 160 -12.19 38.01 0.85
CA VAL A 160 -13.31 38.65 0.13
C VAL A 160 -12.95 38.95 -1.33
N LEU A 161 -11.73 39.38 -1.61
CA LEU A 161 -11.28 39.69 -2.98
C LEU A 161 -10.95 38.42 -3.78
N LEU A 162 -10.28 37.44 -3.19
CA LEU A 162 -9.91 36.19 -3.87
C LEU A 162 -11.12 35.31 -4.18
N THR A 163 -12.18 35.36 -3.36
CA THR A 163 -13.45 34.69 -3.68
C THR A 163 -14.17 35.27 -4.90
N LYS A 164 -13.76 36.44 -5.40
CA LYS A 164 -14.25 37.00 -6.68
C LYS A 164 -13.55 36.40 -7.90
N PHE A 165 -12.45 35.69 -7.72
CA PHE A 165 -11.77 34.98 -8.82
C PHE A 165 -12.53 33.69 -9.13
N ASP A 166 -13.59 33.80 -9.93
CA ASP A 166 -14.22 32.62 -10.50
C ASP A 166 -13.31 32.05 -11.59
N LEU A 167 -12.40 31.19 -11.14
CA LEU A 167 -11.38 30.57 -11.97
C LEU A 167 -12.00 29.63 -12.99
N GLY A 168 -13.07 28.92 -12.63
CA GLY A 168 -13.78 28.02 -13.54
C GLY A 168 -14.39 28.78 -14.70
N GLN A 169 -15.09 29.89 -14.43
CA GLN A 169 -15.63 30.75 -15.47
C GLN A 169 -14.50 31.34 -16.34
N TRP A 170 -13.47 31.93 -15.71
CA TRP A 170 -12.39 32.58 -16.44
C TRP A 170 -11.62 31.63 -17.36
N LEU A 171 -11.34 30.40 -16.89
CA LEU A 171 -10.68 29.36 -17.69
C LEU A 171 -11.48 29.01 -18.95
N ASN A 172 -12.82 28.92 -18.84
CA ASN A 172 -13.71 28.63 -19.97
C ASN A 172 -13.86 29.80 -20.94
N ASP A 173 -14.05 31.01 -20.41
CA ASP A 173 -14.36 32.21 -21.20
C ASP A 173 -13.12 32.80 -21.88
N ARG A 174 -11.99 32.84 -21.16
CA ARG A 174 -10.76 33.50 -21.61
C ARG A 174 -9.73 32.56 -22.20
N LYS A 175 -9.85 31.25 -21.95
CA LYS A 175 -8.99 30.19 -22.50
C LYS A 175 -7.50 30.54 -22.42
N PRO A 176 -6.97 30.79 -21.20
CA PRO A 176 -5.56 31.14 -21.02
C PRO A 176 -4.65 30.01 -21.50
N ARG A 177 -3.42 30.37 -21.88
CA ARG A 177 -2.37 29.44 -22.30
C ARG A 177 -1.90 28.59 -21.13
N LEU A 178 -1.29 27.43 -21.42
CA LEU A 178 -0.75 26.54 -20.40
C LEU A 178 0.24 27.25 -19.45
N VAL A 179 1.14 28.09 -19.99
CA VAL A 179 2.11 28.84 -19.18
C VAL A 179 1.42 29.79 -18.18
N GLU A 180 0.31 30.40 -18.57
CA GLU A 180 -0.45 31.31 -17.70
C GLU A 180 -1.14 30.52 -16.59
N ARG A 181 -1.69 29.34 -16.91
CA ARG A 181 -2.27 28.43 -15.91
C ARG A 181 -1.20 27.93 -14.93
N SER A 182 -0.02 27.56 -15.41
CA SER A 182 1.14 27.16 -14.59
C SER A 182 1.56 28.25 -13.60
N GLN A 183 1.52 29.53 -13.99
CA GLN A 183 1.81 30.63 -13.06
C GLN A 183 0.80 30.73 -11.92
N ILE A 184 -0.49 30.47 -12.17
CA ILE A 184 -1.51 30.44 -11.11
C ILE A 184 -1.29 29.23 -10.20
N ILE A 185 -0.94 28.07 -10.77
CA ILE A 185 -0.59 26.86 -10.01
C ILE A 185 0.58 27.16 -9.07
N GLU A 186 1.64 27.81 -9.56
CA GLU A 186 2.81 28.19 -8.76
C GLU A 186 2.43 29.19 -7.64
N LEU A 187 1.64 30.22 -7.95
CA LEU A 187 1.21 31.22 -6.97
C LEU A 187 0.31 30.60 -5.89
N ALA A 188 -0.66 29.79 -6.28
CA ALA A 188 -1.54 29.07 -5.34
C ALA A 188 -0.71 28.08 -4.49
N GLY A 189 0.21 27.34 -5.10
CA GLY A 189 1.11 26.43 -4.41
C GLY A 189 1.98 27.12 -3.36
N LYS A 190 2.60 28.26 -3.71
CA LYS A 190 3.36 29.11 -2.79
C LYS A 190 2.50 29.62 -1.63
N ALA A 191 1.28 30.07 -1.91
CA ALA A 191 0.36 30.55 -0.88
C ALA A 191 -0.10 29.43 0.08
N LEU A 192 -0.29 28.20 -0.44
CA LEU A 192 -0.58 27.03 0.38
C LEU A 192 0.62 26.63 1.24
N ALA A 193 1.82 26.67 0.67
CA ALA A 193 3.06 26.36 1.38
C ALA A 193 3.38 27.38 2.48
N SER A 194 3.10 28.67 2.25
CA SER A 194 3.32 29.71 3.25
C SER A 194 2.34 29.63 4.43
N ALA A 195 1.17 29.03 4.24
CA ALA A 195 0.22 28.75 5.32
C ALA A 195 0.72 27.62 6.26
N GLY A 196 1.61 26.75 5.79
CA GLY A 196 2.23 25.69 6.56
C GLY A 196 1.35 24.44 6.75
N LEU A 197 1.89 23.48 7.51
CA LEU A 197 1.24 22.18 7.75
C LEU A 197 -0.10 22.27 8.50
N SER A 198 -0.25 23.27 9.37
CA SER A 198 -1.45 23.51 10.17
C SER A 198 -1.79 24.99 10.12
N PRO A 199 -2.54 25.42 9.10
CA PRO A 199 -2.90 26.81 8.89
C PRO A 199 -3.61 27.40 10.12
N PRO A 200 -3.19 28.57 10.62
CA PRO A 200 -3.88 29.29 11.68
C PRO A 200 -5.35 29.60 11.36
N GLN A 201 -6.16 29.76 12.40
CA GLN A 201 -7.60 29.99 12.27
C GLN A 201 -7.91 31.25 11.46
N GLU A 202 -7.05 32.28 11.53
CA GLU A 202 -7.23 33.56 10.85
C GLU A 202 -7.10 33.46 9.32
N ILE A 203 -6.30 32.51 8.82
CA ILE A 203 -6.05 32.35 7.38
C ILE A 203 -6.76 31.12 6.79
N LEU A 204 -7.55 30.40 7.60
CA LEU A 204 -8.11 29.10 7.25
C LEU A 204 -9.10 29.18 6.08
N MET A 205 -9.91 30.25 6.04
CA MET A 205 -10.81 30.53 4.91
C MET A 205 -10.04 30.83 3.62
N LEU A 206 -8.98 31.66 3.72
CA LEU A 206 -8.11 32.02 2.60
C LEU A 206 -7.38 30.80 2.05
N HIS A 207 -6.85 29.95 2.93
CA HIS A 207 -6.25 28.67 2.58
C HIS A 207 -7.24 27.75 1.83
N GLY A 208 -8.51 27.71 2.26
CA GLY A 208 -9.57 26.99 1.56
C GLY A 208 -9.80 27.47 0.12
N VAL A 209 -9.69 28.78 -0.14
CA VAL A 209 -9.80 29.35 -1.49
C VAL A 209 -8.66 28.89 -2.38
N PHE A 210 -7.41 28.94 -1.90
CA PHE A 210 -6.26 28.48 -2.69
C PHE A 210 -6.32 26.98 -3.00
N ARG A 211 -6.77 26.16 -2.03
CA ARG A 211 -7.01 24.73 -2.24
C ARG A 211 -8.04 24.50 -3.35
N HIS A 212 -9.15 25.23 -3.31
CA HIS A 212 -10.18 25.14 -4.34
C HIS A 212 -9.67 25.57 -5.72
N HIS A 213 -8.89 26.65 -5.81
CA HIS A 213 -8.28 27.08 -7.07
C HIS A 213 -7.32 26.03 -7.62
N LEU A 214 -6.46 25.45 -6.77
CA LEU A 214 -5.53 24.39 -7.17
C LEU A 214 -6.28 23.16 -7.69
N ALA A 215 -7.34 22.72 -6.99
CA ALA A 215 -8.17 21.59 -7.41
C ALA A 215 -8.94 21.88 -8.72
N THR A 216 -9.36 23.13 -8.93
CA THR A 216 -10.03 23.56 -10.17
C THR A 216 -9.05 23.50 -11.35
N LEU A 217 -7.83 24.02 -11.19
CA LEU A 217 -6.78 23.96 -12.22
C LEU A 217 -6.33 22.52 -12.50
N PHE A 218 -6.28 21.70 -11.45
CA PHE A 218 -5.96 20.29 -11.55
C PHE A 218 -6.96 19.53 -12.43
N MET A 219 -8.26 19.86 -12.36
CA MET A 219 -9.32 19.19 -13.14
C MET A 219 -9.67 19.90 -14.47
N PHE A 220 -9.22 21.13 -14.68
CA PHE A 220 -9.55 21.86 -15.91
C PHE A 220 -8.74 21.35 -17.11
N ASP A 221 -9.42 21.01 -18.21
CA ASP A 221 -8.83 20.32 -19.36
C ASP A 221 -7.99 19.10 -18.93
N PHE A 222 -8.44 18.35 -17.93
CA PHE A 222 -7.72 17.19 -17.40
C PHE A 222 -7.34 16.21 -18.53
N PRO A 223 -6.09 15.71 -18.60
CA PRO A 223 -5.02 15.73 -17.58
C PRO A 223 -3.89 16.78 -17.79
N GLN A 224 -4.12 17.91 -18.48
CA GLN A 224 -3.04 18.82 -18.92
C GLN A 224 -2.05 19.27 -17.82
N HIS A 225 -2.55 19.66 -16.63
CA HIS A 225 -1.71 20.09 -15.50
C HIS A 225 -1.58 19.04 -14.38
N TYR A 226 -2.04 17.81 -14.63
CA TYR A 226 -2.06 16.73 -13.64
C TYR A 226 -0.66 16.47 -13.04
N GLY A 227 0.35 16.26 -13.89
CA GLY A 227 1.71 15.97 -13.44
C GLY A 227 2.40 17.16 -12.75
N GLU A 228 2.11 18.40 -13.19
CA GLU A 228 2.65 19.63 -12.61
C GLU A 228 2.13 19.84 -11.18
N VAL A 229 0.81 19.76 -10.99
CA VAL A 229 0.19 19.92 -9.66
C VAL A 229 0.66 18.82 -8.71
N LEU A 230 0.77 17.57 -9.16
CA LEU A 230 1.30 16.49 -8.32
C LEU A 230 2.76 16.73 -7.92
N SER A 231 3.60 17.16 -8.86
CA SER A 231 5.01 17.47 -8.58
C SER A 231 5.15 18.61 -7.57
N LEU A 232 4.35 19.67 -7.72
CA LEU A 232 4.29 20.78 -6.77
C LEU A 232 3.82 20.33 -5.38
N THR A 233 2.78 19.50 -5.33
CA THR A 233 2.21 18.98 -4.08
C THR A 233 3.21 18.07 -3.35
N LEU A 234 3.91 17.19 -4.07
CA LEU A 234 4.99 16.37 -3.53
C LEU A 234 6.13 17.23 -3.00
N HIS A 235 6.57 18.24 -3.75
CA HIS A 235 7.64 19.14 -3.33
C HIS A 235 7.32 19.90 -2.03
N HIS A 236 6.10 20.43 -1.88
CA HIS A 236 5.70 21.09 -0.63
C HIS A 236 5.39 20.11 0.52
N SER A 237 5.09 18.85 0.20
CA SER A 237 4.98 17.79 1.21
C SER A 237 6.36 17.40 1.76
N GLU A 238 7.38 17.36 0.90
CA GLU A 238 8.79 17.14 1.24
C GLU A 238 9.30 18.17 2.25
N THR A 239 8.93 19.43 2.12
CA THR A 239 9.32 20.49 3.07
C THR A 239 8.39 20.60 4.28
N GLN A 240 7.40 19.71 4.41
CA GLN A 240 6.35 19.76 5.43
C GLN A 240 5.62 21.11 5.49
N ALA A 241 5.49 21.78 4.34
CA ALA A 241 4.88 23.09 4.23
C ALA A 241 3.39 23.03 3.86
N LEU A 242 2.87 21.86 3.51
CA LEU A 242 1.53 21.71 2.94
C LEU A 242 0.54 21.08 3.93
N ALA A 243 -0.67 21.62 4.06
CA ALA A 243 -1.72 20.96 4.84
C ALA A 243 -2.14 19.61 4.19
N PRO A 244 -2.39 18.54 4.97
CA PRO A 244 -2.80 17.23 4.43
C PRO A 244 -4.13 17.29 3.65
N ASP A 245 -5.00 18.23 3.98
CA ASP A 245 -6.27 18.43 3.29
C ASP A 245 -6.10 18.75 1.80
N THR A 246 -4.97 19.34 1.39
CA THR A 246 -4.68 19.57 -0.03
C THR A 246 -4.59 18.25 -0.79
N TRP A 247 -3.99 17.21 -0.20
CA TRP A 247 -3.97 15.88 -0.81
C TRP A 247 -5.38 15.26 -0.86
N TYR A 248 -6.20 15.45 0.18
CA TYR A 248 -7.57 14.98 0.17
C TYR A 248 -8.40 15.65 -0.94
N ASP A 249 -8.19 16.93 -1.22
CA ASP A 249 -8.88 17.61 -2.33
C ASP A 249 -8.49 17.03 -3.68
N LEU A 250 -7.21 16.73 -3.92
CA LEU A 250 -6.77 16.09 -5.16
C LEU A 250 -7.36 14.68 -5.30
N VAL A 251 -7.34 13.90 -4.23
CA VAL A 251 -7.98 12.57 -4.18
C VAL A 251 -9.48 12.68 -4.48
N ASN A 252 -10.17 13.63 -3.85
CA ASN A 252 -11.61 13.83 -4.01
C ASN A 252 -11.98 14.32 -5.41
N ALA A 253 -11.16 15.20 -5.98
CA ALA A 253 -11.31 15.70 -7.35
C ALA A 253 -11.20 14.56 -8.38
N LEU A 254 -10.21 13.67 -8.23
CA LEU A 254 -10.07 12.50 -9.09
C LEU A 254 -11.18 11.45 -8.89
N ALA A 255 -11.50 11.13 -7.64
CA ALA A 255 -12.38 10.02 -7.31
C ALA A 255 -13.89 10.34 -7.38
N GLY A 256 -14.24 11.64 -7.52
CA GLY A 256 -15.62 12.10 -7.32
C GLY A 256 -16.16 11.69 -5.94
N ALA A 257 -15.31 11.74 -4.91
CA ALA A 257 -15.58 11.19 -3.58
C ALA A 257 -15.42 12.24 -2.47
N ARG A 258 -15.72 11.84 -1.22
CA ARG A 258 -15.49 12.65 -0.02
C ARG A 258 -14.63 11.89 0.98
N CYS A 259 -13.42 11.55 0.54
CA CYS A 259 -12.35 11.05 1.38
C CYS A 259 -12.00 12.07 2.46
N ARG A 260 -11.83 11.56 3.68
CA ARG A 260 -11.49 12.32 4.88
C ARG A 260 -10.62 11.46 5.80
N PRO A 261 -9.94 12.04 6.81
CA PRO A 261 -9.20 11.25 7.79
C PRO A 261 -10.08 10.25 8.56
N GLY A 262 -9.51 9.09 8.86
CA GLY A 262 -10.14 8.03 9.65
C GLY A 262 -11.06 7.10 8.86
N LEU A 263 -10.96 7.05 7.53
CA LEU A 263 -11.74 6.08 6.75
C LEU A 263 -11.30 4.65 7.02
N SER A 264 -12.28 3.75 7.08
CA SER A 264 -12.00 2.31 7.15
C SER A 264 -11.48 1.79 5.80
N LEU A 265 -10.70 0.71 5.83
CA LEU A 265 -10.18 0.10 4.61
C LEU A 265 -11.30 -0.31 3.64
N ALA A 266 -12.46 -0.74 4.13
CA ALA A 266 -13.62 -1.09 3.30
C ALA A 266 -14.16 0.12 2.52
N GLN A 267 -14.28 1.29 3.17
CA GLN A 267 -14.71 2.52 2.51
C GLN A 267 -13.69 2.99 1.48
N VAL A 268 -12.39 2.87 1.79
CA VAL A 268 -11.34 3.21 0.82
C VAL A 268 -11.41 2.28 -0.40
N LYS A 269 -11.62 0.97 -0.21
CA LYS A 269 -11.79 -0.01 -1.30
C LYS A 269 -12.92 0.37 -2.26
N GLU A 270 -14.06 0.83 -1.73
CA GLU A 270 -15.19 1.28 -2.55
C GLU A 270 -14.77 2.45 -3.46
N VAL A 271 -14.09 3.45 -2.90
CA VAL A 271 -13.63 4.63 -3.64
C VAL A 271 -12.62 4.26 -4.73
N ILE A 272 -11.58 3.48 -4.40
CA ILE A 272 -10.52 3.13 -5.36
C ILE A 272 -11.03 2.21 -6.47
N ASN A 273 -11.95 1.27 -6.15
CA ASN A 273 -12.55 0.39 -7.15
C ASN A 273 -13.44 1.18 -8.11
N ARG A 274 -14.29 2.08 -7.57
CA ARG A 274 -15.13 2.94 -8.40
C ARG A 274 -14.28 3.78 -9.35
N TYR A 275 -13.28 4.48 -8.82
CA TYR A 275 -12.35 5.27 -9.63
C TYR A 275 -11.69 4.43 -10.72
N ALA A 276 -11.14 3.26 -10.39
CA ALA A 276 -10.48 2.40 -11.37
C ALA A 276 -11.40 1.97 -12.52
N THR A 277 -12.68 1.71 -12.24
CA THR A 277 -13.65 1.30 -13.26
C THR A 277 -14.22 2.45 -14.08
N GLU A 278 -14.35 3.65 -13.50
CA GLU A 278 -14.99 4.81 -14.13
C GLU A 278 -13.99 5.73 -14.85
N GLN A 279 -12.75 5.83 -14.36
CA GLN A 279 -11.73 6.70 -14.94
C GLN A 279 -11.40 6.28 -16.39
N ARG A 280 -11.42 7.26 -17.29
CA ARG A 280 -11.05 7.13 -18.72
C ARG A 280 -10.09 8.20 -19.22
N ALA A 281 -9.81 9.22 -18.41
CA ALA A 281 -9.03 10.37 -18.84
C ALA A 281 -7.52 10.14 -18.79
N LEU A 282 -7.01 9.35 -17.84
CA LEU A 282 -5.60 8.92 -17.83
C LEU A 282 -5.41 7.65 -18.65
N SER A 283 -4.46 7.67 -19.57
CA SER A 283 -3.97 6.51 -20.30
C SER A 283 -3.15 5.57 -19.41
N VAL A 284 -2.94 4.33 -19.87
CA VAL A 284 -2.06 3.36 -19.18
C VAL A 284 -0.67 3.93 -18.98
N GLN A 285 -0.13 4.66 -19.97
CA GLN A 285 1.21 5.24 -19.86
C GLN A 285 1.25 6.31 -18.77
N GLU A 286 0.28 7.22 -18.71
CA GLU A 286 0.22 8.25 -17.66
C GLU A 286 0.07 7.65 -16.26
N LEU A 287 -0.66 6.53 -16.12
CA LEU A 287 -0.76 5.80 -14.86
C LEU A 287 0.59 5.16 -14.46
N ARG A 288 1.32 4.58 -15.42
CA ARG A 288 2.69 4.05 -15.19
C ARG A 288 3.66 5.16 -14.81
N ASP A 289 3.59 6.29 -15.49
CA ASP A 289 4.43 7.46 -15.22
C ASP A 289 4.13 8.04 -13.84
N THR A 290 2.85 8.05 -13.43
CA THR A 290 2.46 8.43 -12.05
C THR A 290 3.07 7.48 -11.01
N ALA A 291 2.94 6.16 -11.21
CA ALA A 291 3.50 5.18 -10.29
C ALA A 291 5.03 5.31 -10.18
N SER A 292 5.70 5.55 -11.32
CA SER A 292 7.14 5.81 -11.41
C SER A 292 7.54 7.11 -10.71
N MET A 293 6.78 8.20 -10.90
CA MET A 293 7.00 9.49 -10.24
C MET A 293 6.95 9.35 -8.73
N PHE A 294 5.95 8.65 -8.18
CA PHE A 294 5.83 8.39 -6.74
C PHE A 294 6.99 7.53 -6.23
N GLY A 295 7.28 6.40 -6.91
CA GLY A 295 8.38 5.53 -6.53
C GLY A 295 9.74 6.24 -6.54
N GLY A 296 10.02 7.03 -7.59
CA GLY A 296 11.25 7.80 -7.73
C GLY A 296 11.39 8.92 -6.69
N HIS A 297 10.33 9.71 -6.48
CA HIS A 297 10.32 10.77 -5.46
C HIS A 297 10.60 10.21 -4.07
N PHE A 298 9.85 9.18 -3.64
CA PHE A 298 10.01 8.61 -2.30
C PHE A 298 11.28 7.80 -2.14
N THR A 299 11.82 7.19 -3.21
CA THR A 299 13.17 6.56 -3.17
C THR A 299 14.25 7.61 -2.90
N LYS A 300 14.22 8.74 -3.63
CA LYS A 300 15.18 9.83 -3.42
C LYS A 300 15.10 10.36 -1.98
N GLU A 301 13.90 10.63 -1.50
CA GLU A 301 13.65 11.04 -0.11
C GLU A 301 14.17 10.02 0.90
N ARG A 302 13.99 8.74 0.60
CA ARG A 302 14.46 7.64 1.44
C ARG A 302 15.98 7.62 1.57
N LEU A 303 16.69 7.86 0.47
CA LEU A 303 18.16 7.86 0.45
C LEU A 303 18.75 9.13 1.07
N GLN A 304 18.02 10.26 1.03
CA GLN A 304 18.47 11.54 1.56
C GLN A 304 18.16 11.73 3.05
N TYR A 305 16.99 11.27 3.50
CA TYR A 305 16.46 11.53 4.84
C TYR A 305 16.03 10.28 5.62
N GLY A 306 15.98 9.12 4.97
CA GLY A 306 15.28 7.92 5.48
C GLY A 306 16.09 6.99 6.37
N LEU A 307 16.88 7.50 7.34
CA LEU A 307 17.61 6.67 8.31
C LEU A 307 16.67 5.72 9.10
N TYR A 308 15.47 6.20 9.43
CA TYR A 308 14.47 5.51 10.26
C TYR A 308 13.16 5.20 9.55
N GLY A 309 13.03 5.59 8.29
CA GLY A 309 11.71 5.62 7.67
C GLY A 309 11.49 6.84 6.80
N LEU A 310 10.49 6.75 5.93
CA LEU A 310 9.77 7.94 5.45
C LEU A 310 8.71 8.41 6.47
N TYR A 311 8.18 7.48 7.27
CA TYR A 311 7.05 7.76 8.18
C TYR A 311 7.26 8.90 9.18
N PRO A 312 8.45 9.08 9.81
CA PRO A 312 8.65 10.23 10.70
C PRO A 312 8.43 11.58 10.01
N LYS A 313 8.80 11.69 8.73
CA LYS A 313 8.65 12.90 7.91
C LYS A 313 7.24 13.03 7.31
N TYR A 314 6.63 11.92 6.91
CA TYR A 314 5.37 11.91 6.14
C TYR A 314 4.12 11.48 6.93
N ARG A 315 4.21 11.31 8.25
CA ARG A 315 3.14 10.75 9.11
C ARG A 315 1.73 11.28 8.81
N VAL A 316 1.62 12.59 8.68
CA VAL A 316 0.37 13.33 8.42
C VAL A 316 -0.23 13.10 7.03
N TYR A 317 0.59 12.66 6.07
CA TYR A 317 0.18 12.43 4.68
C TYR A 317 -0.08 10.96 4.36
N ILE A 318 0.22 10.02 5.27
CA ILE A 318 0.17 8.57 4.97
C ILE A 318 -1.20 8.12 4.46
N GLU A 319 -2.28 8.63 5.05
CA GLU A 319 -3.62 8.23 4.68
C GLU A 319 -4.06 8.72 3.30
N PRO A 320 -3.98 10.02 2.97
CA PRO A 320 -4.32 10.44 1.62
C PRO A 320 -3.34 9.91 0.56
N LEU A 321 -2.04 9.75 0.89
CA LEU A 321 -1.07 9.16 -0.04
C LEU A 321 -1.37 7.67 -0.30
N SER A 322 -1.75 6.89 0.71
CA SER A 322 -2.11 5.49 0.49
C SER A 322 -3.38 5.36 -0.34
N ILE A 323 -4.40 6.21 -0.11
CA ILE A 323 -5.60 6.24 -0.96
C ILE A 323 -5.22 6.56 -2.40
N PHE A 324 -4.41 7.60 -2.62
CA PHE A 324 -3.97 7.99 -3.96
C PHE A 324 -3.19 6.86 -4.67
N GLN A 325 -2.20 6.25 -4.00
CA GLN A 325 -1.45 5.12 -4.55
C GLN A 325 -2.35 3.90 -4.84
N GLY A 326 -3.36 3.66 -3.99
CA GLY A 326 -4.39 2.64 -4.23
C GLY A 326 -5.23 2.93 -5.48
N MET A 327 -5.66 4.18 -5.66
CA MET A 327 -6.39 4.63 -6.86
C MET A 327 -5.56 4.40 -8.13
N ILE A 328 -4.28 4.79 -8.12
CA ILE A 328 -3.37 4.59 -9.26
C ILE A 328 -3.13 3.10 -9.49
N GLY A 329 -2.90 2.32 -8.43
CA GLY A 329 -2.68 0.87 -8.53
C GLY A 329 -3.87 0.14 -9.16
N HIS A 330 -5.09 0.39 -8.67
CA HIS A 330 -6.30 -0.24 -9.22
C HIS A 330 -6.60 0.24 -10.65
N ALA A 331 -6.48 1.55 -10.91
CA ALA A 331 -6.68 2.10 -12.25
C ALA A 331 -5.66 1.52 -13.24
N LEU A 332 -4.41 1.34 -12.83
CA LEU A 332 -3.37 0.72 -13.66
C LEU A 332 -3.74 -0.72 -14.04
N VAL A 333 -4.27 -1.50 -13.11
CA VAL A 333 -4.76 -2.86 -13.39
C VAL A 333 -5.89 -2.84 -14.42
N VAL A 334 -6.94 -2.06 -14.18
CA VAL A 334 -8.09 -1.98 -15.09
C VAL A 334 -7.68 -1.47 -16.47
N ALA A 335 -6.89 -0.40 -16.54
CA ALA A 335 -6.46 0.20 -17.80
C ALA A 335 -5.53 -0.74 -18.58
N THR A 336 -4.64 -1.49 -17.90
CA THR A 336 -3.79 -2.49 -18.54
C THR A 336 -4.63 -3.59 -19.17
N LEU A 337 -5.66 -4.07 -18.46
CA LEU A 337 -6.57 -5.10 -18.97
C LEU A 337 -7.43 -4.60 -20.14
N GLN A 338 -7.91 -3.36 -20.09
CA GLN A 338 -8.70 -2.77 -21.18
C GLN A 338 -7.89 -2.55 -22.47
N ASN A 339 -6.59 -2.27 -22.34
CA ASN A 339 -5.70 -2.07 -23.50
C ASN A 339 -5.04 -3.37 -23.99
N ASP A 340 -5.19 -4.47 -23.24
CA ASP A 340 -4.59 -5.74 -23.60
C ASP A 340 -5.33 -6.39 -24.79
N ARG A 341 -4.55 -7.03 -25.67
CA ARG A 341 -5.05 -7.71 -26.87
C ARG A 341 -4.98 -9.24 -26.73
N GLY A 342 -5.31 -9.77 -25.56
CA GLY A 342 -5.32 -11.20 -25.28
C GLY A 342 -3.96 -11.78 -24.87
N SER A 343 -3.15 -11.01 -24.14
CA SER A 343 -1.93 -11.51 -23.52
C SER A 343 -2.25 -12.55 -22.43
N LEU A 344 -1.31 -13.46 -22.23
CA LEU A 344 -1.35 -14.38 -21.09
C LEU A 344 -1.25 -13.59 -19.78
N SER A 345 -1.93 -14.08 -18.74
CA SER A 345 -1.97 -13.41 -17.43
C SER A 345 -0.59 -13.22 -16.79
N ASP A 346 0.36 -14.13 -17.02
CA ASP A 346 1.75 -13.98 -16.54
C ASP A 346 2.44 -12.75 -17.14
N LYS A 347 2.25 -12.49 -18.44
CA LYS A 347 2.80 -11.30 -19.10
C LYS A 347 2.17 -10.02 -18.56
N LEU A 348 0.87 -10.06 -18.23
CA LEU A 348 0.19 -8.92 -17.61
C LEU A 348 0.75 -8.65 -16.22
N CYS A 349 1.00 -9.69 -15.44
CA CYS A 349 1.63 -9.56 -14.12
C CYS A 349 3.07 -9.01 -14.23
N GLU A 350 3.87 -9.47 -15.20
CA GLU A 350 5.21 -8.93 -15.49
C GLU A 350 5.18 -7.42 -15.83
N GLN A 351 4.13 -6.96 -16.52
CA GLN A 351 3.95 -5.53 -16.80
C GLN A 351 3.48 -4.73 -15.58
N LEU A 352 2.60 -5.29 -14.75
CA LEU A 352 2.02 -4.58 -13.61
C LEU A 352 2.97 -4.53 -12.41
N TRP A 353 3.68 -5.63 -12.15
CA TRP A 353 4.47 -5.83 -10.95
C TRP A 353 5.54 -4.75 -10.70
N PRO A 354 6.38 -4.34 -11.68
CA PRO A 354 7.41 -3.32 -11.45
C PRO A 354 6.84 -1.99 -10.99
N HIS A 355 5.67 -1.60 -11.51
CA HIS A 355 5.01 -0.34 -11.15
C HIS A 355 4.36 -0.41 -9.77
N LEU A 356 3.65 -1.50 -9.46
CA LEU A 356 3.06 -1.70 -8.14
C LEU A 356 4.16 -1.81 -7.07
N CYS A 357 5.13 -2.71 -7.26
CA CYS A 357 6.24 -2.88 -6.33
C CYS A 357 7.05 -1.58 -6.19
N GLY A 358 7.41 -0.92 -7.29
CA GLY A 358 8.22 0.29 -7.26
C GLY A 358 7.56 1.47 -6.54
N MET A 359 6.23 1.63 -6.66
CA MET A 359 5.48 2.69 -5.99
C MET A 359 5.46 2.52 -4.46
N PHE A 360 5.32 1.29 -3.97
CA PHE A 360 5.22 1.00 -2.53
C PHE A 360 6.56 0.66 -1.85
N SER A 361 7.57 0.21 -2.61
CA SER A 361 8.87 -0.24 -2.08
C SER A 361 9.57 0.77 -1.14
N PRO A 362 9.64 2.08 -1.43
CA PRO A 362 10.31 3.05 -0.55
C PRO A 362 9.72 3.13 0.87
N TRP A 363 8.46 2.72 1.01
CA TRP A 363 7.71 2.71 2.26
C TRP A 363 7.82 1.38 3.00
N LEU A 364 8.03 0.28 2.26
CA LEU A 364 7.87 -1.08 2.77
C LEU A 364 9.18 -1.86 2.88
N ALA A 365 10.08 -1.69 1.91
CA ALA A 365 11.27 -2.52 1.79
C ALA A 365 12.43 -1.98 2.66
N PRO A 366 13.10 -2.85 3.45
CA PRO A 366 14.40 -2.52 4.04
C PRO A 366 15.48 -2.35 2.96
N TYR A 367 16.39 -1.39 3.16
CA TYR A 367 17.51 -1.17 2.25
C TYR A 367 18.79 -1.76 2.83
N PHE A 368 19.39 -2.70 2.11
CA PHE A 368 20.69 -3.28 2.45
C PHE A 368 21.79 -2.38 1.91
N THR A 369 22.59 -1.78 2.80
CA THR A 369 23.55 -0.72 2.44
C THR A 369 24.58 -1.15 1.40
N ARG A 370 24.90 -2.44 1.33
CA ARG A 370 25.83 -3.04 0.35
C ARG A 370 25.27 -3.23 -1.06
N HIS A 371 23.95 -3.17 -1.21
CA HIS A 371 23.25 -3.45 -2.48
C HIS A 371 22.60 -2.19 -3.07
N LEU A 372 22.84 -1.04 -2.46
CA LEU A 372 22.32 0.24 -2.96
C LEU A 372 23.03 0.62 -4.26
N THR A 373 22.23 0.86 -5.30
CA THR A 373 22.71 1.41 -6.58
C THR A 373 23.13 2.88 -6.44
N GLU A 374 22.41 3.62 -5.61
CA GLU A 374 22.67 5.03 -5.30
C GLU A 374 23.08 5.17 -3.83
N PRO A 375 24.15 5.94 -3.53
CA PRO A 375 24.60 6.11 -2.15
C PRO A 375 23.58 6.94 -1.35
N THR A 376 23.41 6.60 -0.07
CA THR A 376 22.66 7.46 0.86
C THR A 376 23.41 8.77 1.13
N ALA A 377 22.73 9.75 1.71
CA ALA A 377 23.39 10.99 2.14
C ALA A 377 24.58 10.72 3.10
N ALA A 378 25.61 11.56 3.03
CA ALA A 378 26.86 11.38 3.79
C ALA A 378 26.63 11.27 5.31
N TRP A 379 25.69 12.04 5.86
CA TRP A 379 25.35 11.98 7.28
C TRP A 379 24.68 10.65 7.67
N ILE A 380 23.90 10.03 6.76
CA ILE A 380 23.34 8.70 6.99
C ILE A 380 24.48 7.68 7.00
N GLN A 381 25.40 7.76 6.04
CA GLN A 381 26.54 6.84 5.94
C GLN A 381 27.33 6.82 7.27
N GLN A 382 27.71 7.99 7.78
CA GLN A 382 28.43 8.15 9.05
C GLN A 382 27.69 7.55 10.27
N LEU A 383 26.35 7.56 10.26
CA LEU A 383 25.53 6.99 11.33
C LEU A 383 25.20 5.50 11.11
N THR A 384 25.55 4.97 9.94
CA THR A 384 25.25 3.59 9.51
C THR A 384 26.49 2.74 9.31
N ASP A 385 27.69 3.22 9.63
CA ASP A 385 28.93 2.44 9.49
C ASP A 385 28.84 1.06 10.18
N ASP A 386 28.04 0.94 11.24
CA ASP A 386 27.75 -0.34 11.94
C ASP A 386 26.42 -1.03 11.49
N ARG A 387 25.61 -0.40 10.65
CA ARG A 387 24.29 -0.91 10.20
C ARG A 387 24.36 -1.48 8.78
N SER A 388 24.19 -2.80 8.68
CA SER A 388 24.05 -3.50 7.38
C SER A 388 22.71 -3.22 6.68
N VAL A 389 21.71 -2.73 7.40
CA VAL A 389 20.33 -2.53 6.91
C VAL A 389 19.75 -1.23 7.44
N LEU A 390 19.12 -0.48 6.54
CA LEU A 390 18.25 0.65 6.84
C LEU A 390 16.80 0.14 6.96
N PRO A 391 16.18 0.19 8.16
CA PRO A 391 14.85 -0.34 8.38
C PRO A 391 13.78 0.59 7.78
N PRO A 392 12.70 0.06 7.17
CA PRO A 392 11.70 0.87 6.49
C PRO A 392 10.86 1.75 7.44
N TRP A 393 10.79 1.41 8.74
CA TRP A 393 10.17 2.21 9.79
C TRP A 393 10.79 1.88 11.16
N ILE A 394 10.38 2.62 12.20
CA ILE A 394 10.62 2.30 13.61
C ILE A 394 9.36 1.74 14.27
N VAL A 395 9.49 1.12 15.45
CA VAL A 395 8.37 0.50 16.19
C VAL A 395 7.17 1.44 16.34
N ALA A 396 7.40 2.72 16.66
CA ALA A 396 6.35 3.71 16.86
C ALA A 396 5.50 4.00 15.60
N ASP A 397 6.03 3.71 14.41
CA ASP A 397 5.36 3.96 13.13
C ASP A 397 4.65 2.72 12.55
N GLY A 398 4.60 1.60 13.29
CA GLY A 398 4.00 0.36 12.83
C GLY A 398 2.55 0.49 12.35
N GLY A 399 1.73 1.35 12.98
CA GLY A 399 0.36 1.61 12.53
C GLY A 399 0.28 2.31 11.16
N HIS A 400 1.20 3.23 10.88
CA HIS A 400 1.29 3.91 9.58
C HIS A 400 1.83 2.95 8.50
N ALA A 401 2.84 2.15 8.85
CA ALA A 401 3.36 1.11 7.97
C ALA A 401 2.28 0.08 7.61
N ASN A 402 1.44 -0.30 8.57
CA ASN A 402 0.31 -1.19 8.31
C ASN A 402 -0.67 -0.59 7.29
N LYS A 403 -1.02 0.70 7.38
CA LYS A 403 -1.89 1.35 6.38
C LYS A 403 -1.33 1.25 4.96
N MET A 404 -0.02 1.47 4.81
CA MET A 404 0.64 1.38 3.50
C MET A 404 0.75 -0.08 3.01
N ALA A 405 1.11 -1.02 3.89
CA ALA A 405 1.21 -2.44 3.59
C ALA A 405 -0.16 -3.04 3.21
N SER A 406 -1.23 -2.66 3.92
CA SER A 406 -2.61 -3.07 3.59
C SER A 406 -3.02 -2.58 2.21
N MET A 407 -2.63 -1.37 1.80
CA MET A 407 -2.93 -0.86 0.46
C MET A 407 -2.14 -1.58 -0.62
N PHE A 408 -0.86 -1.85 -0.39
CA PHE A 408 -0.04 -2.66 -1.30
C PHE A 408 -0.65 -4.06 -1.53
N VAL A 409 -1.03 -4.73 -0.44
CA VAL A 409 -1.70 -6.03 -0.50
C VAL A 409 -3.07 -5.93 -1.16
N GLU A 410 -3.81 -4.84 -0.98
CA GLU A 410 -5.09 -4.65 -1.66
C GLU A 410 -4.93 -4.52 -3.18
N CYS A 411 -3.93 -3.78 -3.66
CA CYS A 411 -3.61 -3.71 -5.09
C CYS A 411 -3.26 -5.10 -5.66
N ILE A 412 -2.44 -5.88 -4.94
CA ILE A 412 -2.10 -7.26 -5.34
C ILE A 412 -3.34 -8.15 -5.38
N ARG A 413 -4.17 -8.08 -4.32
CA ARG A 413 -5.41 -8.85 -4.23
C ARG A 413 -6.33 -8.51 -5.39
N PHE A 414 -6.44 -7.24 -5.74
CA PHE A 414 -7.22 -6.79 -6.90
C PHE A 414 -6.69 -7.37 -8.22
N VAL A 415 -5.36 -7.43 -8.43
CA VAL A 415 -4.78 -8.12 -9.60
C VAL A 415 -5.20 -9.58 -9.63
N VAL A 416 -5.00 -10.28 -8.50
CA VAL A 416 -5.29 -11.70 -8.39
C VAL A 416 -6.78 -11.95 -8.62
N ASP A 417 -7.68 -11.19 -8.00
CA ASP A 417 -9.13 -11.35 -8.15
C ASP A 417 -9.63 -11.02 -9.57
N THR A 418 -8.95 -10.12 -10.29
CA THR A 418 -9.34 -9.74 -11.65
C THR A 418 -8.79 -10.69 -12.72
N LEU A 419 -7.61 -11.30 -12.50
CA LEU A 419 -7.00 -12.24 -13.44
C LEU A 419 -7.47 -13.69 -13.20
N PRO A 420 -7.58 -14.51 -14.26
CA PRO A 420 -7.88 -15.94 -14.13
C PRO A 420 -6.92 -16.69 -13.20
N VAL A 421 -7.45 -17.68 -12.47
CA VAL A 421 -6.73 -18.45 -11.43
C VAL A 421 -5.55 -19.24 -11.99
N ALA A 422 -5.67 -19.77 -13.21
CA ALA A 422 -4.74 -20.76 -13.76
C ALA A 422 -3.40 -20.19 -14.28
N SER A 423 -3.19 -18.86 -14.24
CA SER A 423 -2.11 -18.22 -15.00
C SER A 423 -1.54 -16.94 -14.38
N SER A 424 -1.78 -16.65 -13.10
CA SER A 424 -1.24 -15.43 -12.46
C SER A 424 -0.02 -15.76 -11.61
N ASN A 425 1.17 -15.46 -12.12
CA ASN A 425 2.43 -15.46 -11.34
C ASN A 425 2.54 -14.29 -10.33
N MET A 426 1.49 -13.49 -10.10
CA MET A 426 1.55 -12.35 -9.18
C MET A 426 1.97 -12.78 -7.75
N LEU A 427 1.47 -13.90 -7.24
CA LEU A 427 1.86 -14.43 -5.93
C LEU A 427 3.31 -14.95 -5.91
N SER A 428 3.84 -15.38 -7.06
CA SER A 428 5.27 -15.68 -7.22
C SER A 428 6.11 -14.40 -7.08
N CYS A 429 5.72 -13.31 -7.76
CA CYS A 429 6.40 -12.03 -7.62
C CYS A 429 6.40 -11.54 -6.15
N VAL A 430 5.27 -11.68 -5.46
CA VAL A 430 5.15 -11.34 -4.03
C VAL A 430 6.05 -12.20 -3.15
N TRP A 431 6.09 -13.52 -3.40
CA TRP A 431 6.96 -14.44 -2.69
C TRP A 431 8.44 -14.08 -2.87
N GLN A 432 8.85 -13.82 -4.11
CA GLN A 432 10.22 -13.42 -4.43
C GLN A 432 10.59 -12.10 -3.78
N PHE A 433 9.70 -11.11 -3.81
CA PHE A 433 9.87 -9.84 -3.10
C PHE A 433 10.02 -10.05 -1.59
N TYR A 434 9.18 -10.89 -1.00
CA TYR A 434 9.25 -11.21 0.41
C TYR A 434 10.62 -11.81 0.78
N VAL A 435 11.05 -12.86 0.07
CA VAL A 435 12.32 -13.54 0.38
C VAL A 435 13.52 -12.62 0.14
N THR A 436 13.47 -11.79 -0.89
CA THR A 436 14.58 -10.87 -1.23
C THR A 436 14.78 -9.79 -0.17
N ASN A 437 13.68 -9.27 0.38
CA ASN A 437 13.74 -8.11 1.26
C ASN A 437 13.65 -8.45 2.75
N PHE A 438 12.91 -9.50 3.12
CA PHE A 438 12.54 -9.74 4.52
C PHE A 438 13.13 -11.02 5.12
N ALA A 439 13.47 -12.03 4.31
CA ALA A 439 14.05 -13.29 4.79
C ALA A 439 15.55 -13.14 5.10
N HIS A 440 15.87 -12.33 6.11
CA HIS A 440 17.23 -12.06 6.55
C HIS A 440 17.31 -11.77 8.06
N ASN A 441 18.37 -12.23 8.72
CA ASN A 441 18.55 -12.14 10.18
C ASN A 441 18.62 -10.71 10.76
N SER A 442 18.89 -9.73 9.91
CA SER A 442 19.01 -8.32 10.29
C SER A 442 17.66 -7.61 10.36
N ILE A 443 16.61 -8.22 9.79
CA ILE A 443 15.25 -7.69 9.83
C ILE A 443 14.63 -8.00 11.19
N LYS A 444 13.93 -7.02 11.74
CA LYS A 444 13.39 -7.07 13.10
C LYS A 444 11.92 -7.48 13.12
N ASP A 445 11.49 -8.08 14.23
CA ASP A 445 10.16 -8.68 14.40
C ASP A 445 9.03 -7.67 14.19
N TYR A 446 9.19 -6.41 14.63
CA TYR A 446 8.17 -5.37 14.42
C TYR A 446 7.97 -5.00 12.93
N ILE A 447 8.95 -5.31 12.06
CA ILE A 447 8.82 -5.16 10.62
C ILE A 447 8.10 -6.39 10.05
N LEU A 448 8.59 -7.57 10.43
CA LEU A 448 8.04 -8.86 10.00
C LEU A 448 6.57 -9.01 10.38
N SER A 449 6.19 -8.63 11.61
CA SER A 449 4.82 -8.71 12.11
C SER A 449 3.83 -7.94 11.23
N VAL A 450 4.18 -6.71 10.81
CA VAL A 450 3.32 -5.92 9.90
C VAL A 450 3.24 -6.59 8.52
N MET A 451 4.38 -7.01 7.96
CA MET A 451 4.41 -7.60 6.62
C MET A 451 3.71 -8.96 6.58
N HIS A 452 4.00 -9.86 7.51
CA HIS A 452 3.34 -11.17 7.62
C HIS A 452 1.85 -11.03 7.85
N GLY A 453 1.43 -10.12 8.75
CA GLY A 453 0.01 -9.88 9.03
C GLY A 453 -0.79 -9.44 7.80
N ASN A 454 -0.16 -8.68 6.89
CA ASN A 454 -0.79 -8.27 5.63
C ASN A 454 -0.65 -9.34 4.53
N LEU A 455 0.55 -9.87 4.30
CA LEU A 455 0.82 -10.82 3.20
C LEU A 455 0.08 -12.15 3.39
N ILE A 456 -0.14 -12.61 4.62
CA ILE A 456 -0.87 -13.86 4.85
C ILE A 456 -2.34 -13.78 4.44
N SER A 457 -2.90 -12.57 4.33
CA SER A 457 -4.29 -12.35 3.89
C SER A 457 -4.51 -12.56 2.39
N LEU A 458 -3.43 -12.71 1.60
CA LEU A 458 -3.51 -13.02 0.18
C LEU A 458 -4.05 -14.45 -0.05
N PRO A 459 -4.72 -14.71 -1.18
CA PRO A 459 -5.30 -16.01 -1.48
C PRO A 459 -4.24 -17.02 -1.93
N TRP A 460 -3.40 -17.49 -0.99
CA TRP A 460 -2.29 -18.41 -1.27
C TRP A 460 -2.72 -19.77 -1.85
N GLN A 461 -4.02 -20.12 -1.80
CA GLN A 461 -4.55 -21.28 -2.53
C GLN A 461 -4.47 -21.12 -4.05
N ARG A 462 -4.28 -19.89 -4.54
CA ARG A 462 -4.05 -19.58 -5.96
C ARG A 462 -2.57 -19.49 -6.31
N PHE A 463 -1.67 -19.71 -5.35
CA PHE A 463 -0.24 -19.65 -5.61
C PHE A 463 0.20 -20.92 -6.34
N PHE A 464 0.83 -20.73 -7.50
CA PHE A 464 1.38 -21.80 -8.31
C PHE A 464 2.91 -21.60 -8.42
N PRO A 465 3.71 -22.19 -7.50
CA PRO A 465 5.14 -21.87 -7.40
C PRO A 465 5.93 -22.27 -8.64
N THR A 466 6.86 -21.44 -9.08
CA THR A 466 7.89 -21.82 -10.04
C THR A 466 9.02 -22.60 -9.33
N LEU A 467 9.93 -23.21 -10.10
CA LEU A 467 11.11 -23.86 -9.51
C LEU A 467 12.03 -22.88 -8.76
N GLN A 468 12.11 -21.64 -9.24
CA GLN A 468 12.80 -20.57 -8.52
C GLN A 468 12.14 -20.31 -7.16
N ASP A 469 10.81 -20.31 -7.09
CA ASP A 469 10.10 -20.13 -5.82
C ASP A 469 10.38 -21.28 -4.85
N MET A 470 10.45 -22.52 -5.35
CA MET A 470 10.82 -23.70 -4.57
C MET A 470 12.25 -23.59 -4.02
N ASP A 471 13.20 -23.13 -4.83
CA ASP A 471 14.58 -22.87 -4.37
C ASP A 471 14.61 -21.80 -3.27
N LEU A 472 13.79 -20.75 -3.39
CA LEU A 472 13.67 -19.71 -2.37
C LEU A 472 13.02 -20.24 -1.08
N MET A 473 12.01 -21.10 -1.17
CA MET A 473 11.43 -21.78 -0.01
C MET A 473 12.48 -22.63 0.72
N LEU A 474 13.25 -23.44 -0.02
CA LEU A 474 14.35 -24.23 0.54
C LEU A 474 15.39 -23.34 1.22
N LYS A 475 15.80 -22.25 0.55
CA LYS A 475 16.73 -21.27 1.11
C LYS A 475 16.24 -20.66 2.42
N VAL A 476 14.94 -20.42 2.57
CA VAL A 476 14.35 -19.91 3.82
C VAL A 476 14.41 -20.98 4.91
N VAL A 477 14.00 -22.22 4.60
CA VAL A 477 13.99 -23.34 5.55
C VAL A 477 15.40 -23.72 6.02
N ASP A 478 16.40 -23.61 5.16
CA ASP A 478 17.79 -23.93 5.50
C ASP A 478 18.49 -22.83 6.31
N GLN A 479 17.85 -21.65 6.46
CA GLN A 479 18.32 -20.58 7.33
C GLN A 479 17.64 -20.62 8.69
N TYR A 480 18.31 -20.13 9.74
CA TYR A 480 17.70 -20.03 11.07
C TYR A 480 16.91 -18.71 11.21
N LEU A 481 15.66 -18.70 10.71
CA LEU A 481 14.77 -17.53 10.70
C LEU A 481 13.35 -17.91 11.18
N PRO A 482 13.10 -17.96 12.51
CA PRO A 482 11.86 -18.52 13.08
C PRO A 482 10.55 -17.88 12.57
N ASP A 483 10.49 -16.55 12.50
CA ASP A 483 9.28 -15.85 12.01
C ASP A 483 9.07 -16.08 10.51
N CYS A 484 10.16 -16.18 9.75
CA CYS A 484 10.08 -16.45 8.32
C CYS A 484 9.65 -17.90 8.04
N HIS A 485 10.08 -18.86 8.89
CA HIS A 485 9.62 -20.25 8.86
C HIS A 485 8.14 -20.34 9.17
N THR A 486 7.69 -19.62 10.20
CA THR A 486 6.28 -19.53 10.56
C THR A 486 5.44 -19.02 9.40
N PHE A 487 5.85 -17.92 8.78
CA PHE A 487 5.16 -17.36 7.61
C PHE A 487 5.16 -18.32 6.40
N LEU A 488 6.31 -18.90 6.06
CA LEU A 488 6.41 -19.89 4.98
C LEU A 488 5.52 -21.11 5.25
N GLY A 489 5.52 -21.64 6.47
CA GLY A 489 4.66 -22.76 6.86
C GLY A 489 3.18 -22.46 6.66
N ALA A 490 2.75 -21.25 7.02
CA ALA A 490 1.36 -20.81 6.83
C ALA A 490 0.99 -20.64 5.34
N VAL A 491 1.91 -20.18 4.49
CA VAL A 491 1.72 -20.12 3.03
C VAL A 491 1.71 -21.53 2.42
N PHE A 492 2.65 -22.38 2.82
CA PHE A 492 2.90 -23.70 2.23
C PHE A 492 1.70 -24.64 2.34
N ILE A 493 0.98 -24.62 3.47
CA ILE A 493 -0.20 -25.46 3.67
C ILE A 493 -1.44 -25.01 2.87
N GLU A 494 -1.41 -23.80 2.29
CA GLU A 494 -2.49 -23.31 1.43
C GLU A 494 -2.27 -23.66 -0.04
N VAL A 495 -1.02 -23.91 -0.45
CA VAL A 495 -0.67 -24.19 -1.86
C VAL A 495 -1.28 -25.52 -2.33
N PRO A 496 -1.93 -25.58 -3.51
CA PRO A 496 -2.59 -26.78 -4.02
C PRO A 496 -1.59 -27.76 -4.67
N TRP A 497 -0.70 -28.35 -3.86
CA TRP A 497 0.41 -29.19 -4.30
C TRP A 497 0.02 -30.36 -5.23
N TYR A 498 -1.14 -30.98 -5.02
CA TYR A 498 -1.62 -32.05 -5.89
C TYR A 498 -1.79 -31.58 -7.33
N THR A 499 -2.47 -30.44 -7.52
CA THR A 499 -2.66 -29.84 -8.84
C THR A 499 -1.33 -29.39 -9.44
N TRP A 500 -0.42 -28.87 -8.60
CA TRP A 500 0.90 -28.44 -9.04
C TRP A 500 1.74 -29.59 -9.59
N VAL A 501 1.81 -30.71 -8.85
CA VAL A 501 2.55 -31.90 -9.27
C VAL A 501 2.03 -32.43 -10.61
N ALA A 502 0.71 -32.47 -10.80
CA ALA A 502 0.10 -32.94 -12.05
C ALA A 502 0.52 -32.12 -13.29
N HIS A 503 0.73 -30.80 -13.15
CA HIS A 503 1.17 -29.93 -14.23
C HIS A 503 2.70 -29.90 -14.40
N SER A 504 3.47 -30.11 -13.33
CA SER A 504 4.94 -30.09 -13.34
C SER A 504 5.60 -31.31 -14.02
N ALA A 505 4.81 -32.24 -14.58
CA ALA A 505 5.24 -33.54 -15.07
C ALA A 505 6.00 -33.52 -16.42
N THR A 506 6.27 -32.36 -17.02
CA THR A 506 6.65 -32.28 -18.44
C THR A 506 8.11 -31.89 -18.70
N GLN A 507 8.79 -31.11 -17.83
CA GLN A 507 10.26 -30.91 -17.83
C GLN A 507 10.73 -30.53 -16.41
N GLU A 508 11.91 -30.99 -15.97
CA GLU A 508 12.49 -30.77 -14.62
C GLU A 508 11.76 -31.40 -13.41
N SER A 509 10.87 -32.36 -13.65
CA SER A 509 10.04 -32.99 -12.63
C SER A 509 10.83 -33.67 -11.49
N SER A 510 12.06 -34.17 -11.74
CA SER A 510 12.90 -34.77 -10.69
C SER A 510 13.30 -33.75 -9.62
N ARG A 511 13.77 -32.56 -10.03
CA ARG A 511 14.16 -31.48 -9.12
C ARG A 511 12.95 -30.95 -8.36
N ALA A 512 11.83 -30.74 -9.05
CA ALA A 512 10.54 -30.37 -8.46
C ALA A 512 10.15 -31.30 -7.30
N HIS A 513 10.14 -32.62 -7.55
CA HIS A 513 9.75 -33.62 -6.55
C HIS A 513 10.77 -33.70 -5.41
N ALA A 514 12.07 -33.59 -5.70
CA ALA A 514 13.10 -33.58 -4.65
C ALA A 514 12.93 -32.39 -3.69
N SER A 515 12.74 -31.18 -4.23
CA SER A 515 12.49 -29.98 -3.44
C SER A 515 11.19 -30.07 -2.62
N LEU A 516 10.12 -30.57 -3.24
CA LEU A 516 8.83 -30.74 -2.57
C LEU A 516 8.90 -31.75 -1.42
N LEU A 517 9.56 -32.89 -1.62
CA LEU A 517 9.75 -33.89 -0.56
C LEU A 517 10.48 -33.29 0.65
N HIS A 518 11.52 -32.50 0.38
CA HIS A 518 12.28 -31.84 1.44
C HIS A 518 11.43 -30.81 2.20
N LEU A 519 10.65 -29.99 1.49
CA LEU A 519 9.75 -29.01 2.11
C LEU A 519 8.62 -29.68 2.90
N LEU A 520 7.96 -30.72 2.36
CA LEU A 520 6.90 -31.46 3.03
C LEU A 520 7.38 -32.01 4.38
N ILE A 521 8.54 -32.67 4.40
CA ILE A 521 9.08 -33.28 5.61
C ILE A 521 9.57 -32.23 6.59
N LYS A 522 10.26 -31.18 6.12
CA LYS A 522 10.76 -30.12 6.99
C LYS A 522 9.65 -29.29 7.63
N LEU A 523 8.76 -28.74 6.80
CA LEU A 523 7.71 -27.84 7.26
C LEU A 523 6.64 -28.58 8.08
N ALA A 524 6.39 -29.87 7.84
CA ALA A 524 5.49 -30.64 8.68
C ALA A 524 5.93 -30.73 10.16
N ASN A 525 7.22 -30.52 10.45
CA ASN A 525 7.72 -30.49 11.83
C ASN A 525 7.65 -29.09 12.47
N GLU A 526 7.33 -28.04 11.70
CA GLU A 526 7.29 -26.67 12.21
C GLU A 526 6.12 -26.49 13.21
N PRO A 527 6.33 -25.82 14.36
CA PRO A 527 5.32 -25.75 15.42
C PRO A 527 3.96 -25.20 14.97
N ASN A 528 3.95 -24.16 14.13
CA ASN A 528 2.71 -23.56 13.63
C ASN A 528 2.00 -24.46 12.61
N VAL A 529 2.77 -25.18 11.78
CA VAL A 529 2.21 -26.11 10.79
C VAL A 529 1.60 -27.32 11.48
N ARG A 530 2.23 -27.83 12.56
CA ARG A 530 1.70 -28.96 13.35
C ARG A 530 0.36 -28.68 14.02
N GLN A 531 0.04 -27.41 14.26
CA GLN A 531 -1.25 -26.99 14.80
C GLN A 531 -2.35 -26.89 13.72
N SER A 532 -1.97 -26.91 12.44
CA SER A 532 -2.93 -26.81 11.35
C SER A 532 -3.57 -28.17 11.04
N PRO A 533 -4.90 -28.26 10.90
CA PRO A 533 -5.56 -29.50 10.50
C PRO A 533 -5.27 -29.89 9.05
N LYS A 534 -4.64 -29.02 8.25
CA LYS A 534 -4.38 -29.24 6.81
C LYS A 534 -3.14 -30.09 6.52
N ILE A 535 -2.17 -30.14 7.44
CA ILE A 535 -0.88 -30.80 7.17
C ILE A 535 -1.00 -32.32 7.06
N THR A 536 -1.77 -32.98 7.94
CA THR A 536 -1.93 -34.45 7.87
C THR A 536 -2.59 -34.89 6.56
N PRO A 537 -3.72 -34.31 6.12
CA PRO A 537 -4.27 -34.60 4.80
C PRO A 537 -3.27 -34.37 3.66
N LEU A 538 -2.51 -33.26 3.71
CA LEU A 538 -1.50 -32.95 2.70
C LEU A 538 -0.41 -34.03 2.62
N LEU A 539 0.13 -34.48 3.76
CA LEU A 539 1.14 -35.55 3.79
C LEU A 539 0.57 -36.88 3.25
N VAL A 540 -0.66 -37.23 3.59
CA VAL A 540 -1.34 -38.45 3.11
C VAL A 540 -1.59 -38.39 1.61
N GLU A 541 -2.10 -37.26 1.10
CA GLU A 541 -2.31 -37.04 -0.33
C GLU A 541 -0.98 -37.10 -1.11
N SER A 542 0.07 -36.52 -0.54
CA SER A 542 1.42 -36.51 -1.13
C SER A 542 2.02 -37.91 -1.31
N GLN A 543 1.53 -38.94 -0.60
CA GLN A 543 1.97 -40.32 -0.80
C GLN A 543 1.69 -40.85 -2.21
N GLN A 544 0.77 -40.23 -2.95
CA GLN A 544 0.38 -40.63 -4.30
C GLN A 544 1.27 -40.01 -5.40
N PHE A 545 2.19 -39.11 -5.05
CA PHE A 545 3.05 -38.44 -6.02
C PHE A 545 4.10 -39.37 -6.63
N ALA A 546 4.67 -38.95 -7.75
CA ALA A 546 5.63 -39.70 -8.55
C ALA A 546 7.04 -39.71 -7.92
N TRP A 547 7.18 -40.26 -6.70
CA TRP A 547 8.45 -40.26 -5.96
C TRP A 547 9.57 -41.11 -6.58
N HIS A 548 9.25 -41.92 -7.60
CA HIS A 548 10.25 -42.57 -8.44
C HIS A 548 11.11 -41.56 -9.22
N LEU A 549 10.71 -40.28 -9.29
CA LEU A 549 11.49 -39.20 -9.88
C LEU A 549 12.58 -38.65 -8.94
N VAL A 550 12.55 -39.00 -7.64
CA VAL A 550 13.56 -38.55 -6.66
C VAL A 550 14.71 -39.55 -6.60
N ASP A 551 15.93 -39.03 -6.78
CA ASP A 551 17.16 -39.82 -6.70
C ASP A 551 17.55 -40.18 -5.25
N CYS A 552 18.61 -40.96 -5.08
CA CYS A 552 19.02 -41.38 -3.74
C CYS A 552 19.71 -40.27 -2.93
N ASN A 553 20.36 -39.30 -3.59
CA ASN A 553 21.13 -38.28 -2.90
C ASN A 553 20.20 -37.23 -2.26
N SER A 554 19.19 -36.78 -3.01
CA SER A 554 18.13 -35.92 -2.48
C SER A 554 17.35 -36.63 -1.39
N TYR A 555 17.01 -37.90 -1.58
CA TYR A 555 16.30 -38.70 -0.58
C TYR A 555 17.08 -38.87 0.73
N GLU A 556 18.40 -39.10 0.64
CA GLU A 556 19.28 -39.25 1.81
C GLU A 556 19.25 -38.01 2.71
N SER A 557 19.34 -36.81 2.10
CA SER A 557 19.30 -35.54 2.85
C SER A 557 18.01 -35.40 3.66
N VAL A 558 16.86 -35.64 3.04
CA VAL A 558 15.54 -35.56 3.69
C VAL A 558 15.43 -36.58 4.83
N THR A 559 15.83 -37.81 4.56
CA THR A 559 15.73 -38.92 5.53
C THR A 559 16.63 -38.70 6.75
N ASN A 560 17.86 -38.23 6.53
CA ASN A 560 18.75 -37.89 7.63
C ASN A 560 18.18 -36.76 8.49
N TRP A 561 17.61 -35.73 7.87
CA TRP A 561 16.96 -34.64 8.60
C TRP A 561 15.75 -35.13 9.43
N PHE A 562 14.92 -36.02 8.87
CA PHE A 562 13.79 -36.63 9.57
C PHE A 562 14.25 -37.34 10.85
N VAL A 563 15.28 -38.20 10.74
CA VAL A 563 15.84 -38.96 11.87
C VAL A 563 16.36 -38.04 12.98
N MET A 564 16.88 -36.87 12.63
CA MET A 564 17.39 -35.91 13.61
C MET A 564 16.28 -35.11 14.30
N SER A 565 15.17 -34.84 13.61
CA SER A 565 14.22 -33.77 13.96
C SER A 565 12.86 -34.27 14.47
N TYR A 566 12.42 -35.46 14.07
CA TYR A 566 11.15 -36.05 14.51
C TYR A 566 11.29 -36.85 15.81
N ASP A 567 10.17 -37.12 16.49
CA ASP A 567 10.15 -38.01 17.65
C ASP A 567 10.51 -39.44 17.20
N PRO A 568 11.63 -40.01 17.68
CA PRO A 568 12.07 -41.31 17.19
C PRO A 568 11.11 -42.44 17.56
N ARG A 569 10.27 -42.26 18.58
CA ARG A 569 9.36 -43.30 19.07
C ARG A 569 8.26 -43.66 18.06
N VAL A 570 8.05 -42.83 17.03
CA VAL A 570 7.11 -43.07 15.92
C VAL A 570 7.28 -44.46 15.28
N ILE A 571 8.51 -44.99 15.22
CA ILE A 571 8.81 -46.31 14.64
C ILE A 571 8.25 -47.48 15.48
N LEU A 572 8.08 -47.27 16.79
CA LEU A 572 7.63 -48.30 17.73
C LEU A 572 6.11 -48.52 17.65
N GLN A 573 5.34 -47.50 17.26
CA GLN A 573 3.87 -47.53 17.19
C GLN A 573 3.27 -48.05 18.51
N LEU A 574 3.63 -47.43 19.65
CA LEU A 574 3.21 -47.90 20.97
C LEU A 574 1.69 -47.85 21.11
N THR A 575 1.13 -48.88 21.73
CA THR A 575 -0.33 -48.98 21.94
C THR A 575 -0.77 -48.08 23.10
N GLY A 576 -1.88 -47.36 22.91
CA GLY A 576 -2.49 -46.51 23.94
C GLY A 576 -1.87 -45.13 24.12
N GLU A 577 -0.97 -44.70 23.23
CA GLU A 577 -0.47 -43.32 23.15
C GLU A 577 -1.10 -42.60 21.95
N ASP A 578 -1.51 -41.35 22.15
CA ASP A 578 -1.95 -40.45 21.08
C ASP A 578 -0.72 -40.03 20.25
N TRP A 579 -0.40 -40.82 19.22
CA TRP A 579 0.64 -40.45 18.27
C TRP A 579 0.24 -39.21 17.50
N SER A 580 1.20 -38.32 17.27
CA SER A 580 1.05 -37.29 16.26
C SER A 580 0.80 -37.98 14.91
N ASN A 581 -0.44 -37.90 14.41
CA ASN A 581 -0.81 -38.40 13.08
C ASN A 581 0.11 -37.83 11.98
N ILE A 582 0.75 -36.68 12.23
CA ILE A 582 1.71 -36.03 11.35
C ILE A 582 3.00 -36.85 11.23
N ASP A 583 3.55 -37.34 12.35
CA ASP A 583 4.84 -38.03 12.39
C ASP A 583 4.73 -39.38 11.68
N MET A 584 3.60 -40.06 11.89
CA MET A 584 3.22 -41.27 11.15
C MET A 584 3.04 -40.99 9.66
N ALA A 585 2.28 -39.95 9.29
CA ALA A 585 2.07 -39.61 7.88
C ALA A 585 3.38 -39.22 7.16
N ALA A 586 4.30 -38.55 7.87
CA ALA A 586 5.63 -38.21 7.36
C ALA A 586 6.52 -39.45 7.19
N LEU A 587 6.47 -40.40 8.14
CA LEU A 587 7.17 -41.69 8.01
C LEU A 587 6.64 -42.51 6.84
N ASP A 588 5.31 -42.59 6.68
CA ASP A 588 4.66 -43.28 5.57
C ASP A 588 4.99 -42.63 4.22
N LEU A 589 5.08 -41.30 4.17
CA LEU A 589 5.52 -40.56 2.99
C LEU A 589 6.96 -40.91 2.60
N LEU A 590 7.88 -40.98 3.58
CA LEU A 590 9.26 -41.42 3.33
C LEU A 590 9.32 -42.88 2.87
N GLU A 591 8.49 -43.75 3.43
CA GLU A 591 8.37 -45.15 2.99
C GLU A 591 7.97 -45.24 1.50
N MET A 592 6.94 -44.49 1.11
CA MET A 592 6.48 -44.40 -0.28
C MET A 592 7.58 -43.80 -1.18
N ALA A 593 8.27 -42.75 -0.74
CA ALA A 593 9.31 -42.10 -1.51
C ALA A 593 10.59 -42.95 -1.69
N ALA A 594 10.88 -43.83 -0.74
CA ALA A 594 11.92 -44.84 -0.84
C ALA A 594 11.59 -45.95 -1.85
N GLY A 595 10.32 -46.07 -2.25
CA GLY A 595 9.81 -47.23 -2.98
C GLY A 595 9.71 -48.47 -2.08
N TYR A 596 9.58 -48.32 -0.76
CA TYR A 596 9.57 -49.41 0.23
C TYR A 596 8.15 -49.85 0.63
N SER A 597 7.25 -49.88 -0.34
CA SER A 597 5.84 -50.25 -0.14
C SER A 597 5.34 -51.08 -1.31
N THR A 598 4.41 -52.01 -1.05
CA THR A 598 3.76 -52.83 -2.09
C THR A 598 2.81 -52.03 -2.98
N LYS A 599 2.44 -50.82 -2.55
CA LYS A 599 1.59 -49.90 -3.33
C LYS A 599 2.37 -49.20 -4.45
N VAL A 600 3.70 -49.24 -4.42
CA VAL A 600 4.56 -48.56 -5.40
C VAL A 600 4.74 -49.44 -6.63
N THR A 601 4.43 -48.90 -7.80
CA THR A 601 4.51 -49.61 -9.09
C THR A 601 5.62 -49.12 -10.01
N GLN A 602 6.19 -47.95 -9.72
CA GLN A 602 7.24 -47.31 -10.52
C GLN A 602 8.48 -47.06 -9.64
N PHE A 603 9.67 -47.25 -10.21
CA PHE A 603 10.92 -47.26 -9.46
C PHE A 603 12.02 -46.45 -10.14
N HIS A 604 12.81 -45.72 -9.35
CA HIS A 604 14.03 -45.06 -9.79
C HIS A 604 15.17 -46.09 -9.94
N PRO A 605 16.18 -45.89 -10.82
CA PRO A 605 17.36 -46.75 -10.87
C PRO A 605 18.10 -46.90 -9.53
N SER A 606 18.06 -45.89 -8.66
CA SER A 606 18.67 -45.92 -7.33
C SER A 606 17.74 -46.39 -6.20
N THR A 607 16.59 -47.01 -6.52
CA THR A 607 15.58 -47.43 -5.52
C THR A 607 16.17 -48.35 -4.45
N LEU A 608 17.02 -49.32 -4.82
CA LEU A 608 17.72 -50.19 -3.87
C LEU A 608 18.41 -49.36 -2.77
N ARG A 609 19.17 -48.34 -3.17
CA ARG A 609 19.89 -47.45 -2.25
C ARG A 609 18.93 -46.62 -1.38
N LYS A 610 17.81 -46.14 -1.95
CA LYS A 610 16.76 -45.46 -1.17
C LYS A 610 16.14 -46.36 -0.10
N ARG A 611 15.85 -47.62 -0.45
CA ARG A 611 15.33 -48.64 0.49
C ARG A 611 16.33 -48.91 1.61
N GLN A 612 17.61 -49.09 1.28
CA GLN A 612 18.67 -49.24 2.29
C GLN A 612 18.71 -48.03 3.23
N MET A 613 18.65 -46.81 2.69
CA MET A 613 18.63 -45.58 3.50
C MET A 613 17.40 -45.51 4.42
N PHE A 614 16.21 -45.88 3.93
CA PHE A 614 14.99 -45.92 4.74
C PHE A 614 15.06 -46.97 5.85
N VAL A 615 15.51 -48.19 5.55
CA VAL A 615 15.69 -49.25 6.56
C VAL A 615 16.72 -48.82 7.60
N ARG A 616 17.85 -48.26 7.17
CA ARG A 616 18.87 -47.66 8.05
C ARG A 616 18.28 -46.55 8.93
N ALA A 617 17.42 -45.71 8.37
CA ALA A 617 16.74 -44.67 9.13
C ALA A 617 15.81 -45.26 10.20
N CYS A 618 15.03 -46.28 9.86
CA CYS A 618 14.20 -47.01 10.83
C CYS A 618 15.04 -47.59 11.98
N VAL A 619 16.18 -48.23 11.66
CA VAL A 619 17.13 -48.73 12.67
C VAL A 619 17.65 -47.61 13.56
N LYS A 620 18.06 -46.47 12.97
CA LYS A 620 18.49 -45.29 13.73
C LYS A 620 17.38 -44.74 14.63
N LEU A 621 16.12 -44.71 14.19
CA LEU A 621 14.99 -44.29 15.02
C LEU A 621 14.77 -45.24 16.20
N VAL A 622 14.89 -46.55 16.00
CA VAL A 622 14.81 -47.53 17.11
C VAL A 622 15.94 -47.26 18.12
N LEU A 623 17.18 -47.16 17.66
CA LEU A 623 18.34 -46.87 18.53
C LEU A 623 18.20 -45.51 19.24
N SER A 624 17.71 -44.49 18.55
CA SER A 624 17.46 -43.16 19.10
C SER A 624 16.35 -43.19 20.16
N SER A 625 15.27 -43.94 19.91
CA SER A 625 14.18 -44.11 20.88
C SER A 625 14.68 -44.73 22.18
N LEU A 626 15.48 -45.79 22.07
CA LEU A 626 15.96 -46.54 23.24
C LEU A 626 17.08 -45.81 23.98
N SER A 627 17.88 -44.99 23.28
CA SER A 627 18.90 -44.16 23.92
C SER A 627 18.32 -42.92 24.60
N ARG A 628 17.37 -42.22 23.97
CA ARG A 628 16.68 -41.04 24.53
C ARG A 628 15.67 -41.40 25.63
N HIS A 629 14.99 -42.54 25.49
CA HIS A 629 13.94 -43.00 26.42
C HIS A 629 14.29 -44.36 27.02
N LYS A 630 15.30 -44.41 27.88
CA LYS A 630 15.84 -45.66 28.47
C LYS A 630 14.78 -46.52 29.18
N GLN A 631 13.71 -45.92 29.69
CA GLN A 631 12.61 -46.64 30.34
C GLN A 631 11.83 -47.55 29.37
N LEU A 632 11.82 -47.27 28.07
CA LEU A 632 11.10 -48.10 27.09
C LEU A 632 11.69 -49.52 27.01
N VAL A 633 13.00 -49.64 27.22
CA VAL A 633 13.73 -50.92 27.20
C VAL A 633 13.21 -51.90 28.26
N THR A 634 12.67 -51.41 29.38
CA THR A 634 12.12 -52.26 30.44
C THR A 634 10.59 -52.32 30.42
N THR A 635 9.92 -51.24 30.02
CA THR A 635 8.46 -51.12 30.12
C THR A 635 7.69 -51.54 28.86
N ARG A 636 8.33 -51.52 27.69
CA ARG A 636 7.68 -51.70 26.37
C ARG A 636 8.43 -52.69 25.48
N GLN A 637 8.89 -53.80 26.06
CA GLN A 637 9.72 -54.80 25.38
C GLN A 637 8.99 -55.49 24.22
N ASP A 638 7.68 -55.75 24.39
CA ASP A 638 6.86 -56.38 23.35
C ASP A 638 6.74 -55.50 22.12
N GLU A 639 6.51 -54.20 22.28
CA GLU A 639 6.42 -53.25 21.17
C GLU A 639 7.75 -53.08 20.44
N ILE A 640 8.88 -53.11 21.15
CA ILE A 640 10.23 -53.11 20.56
C ILE A 640 10.44 -54.39 19.72
N ARG A 641 10.15 -55.57 20.29
CA ARG A 641 10.24 -56.83 19.55
C ARG A 641 9.30 -56.85 18.34
N ALA A 642 8.09 -56.31 18.49
CA ALA A 642 7.13 -56.17 17.40
C ALA A 642 7.64 -55.23 16.30
N ALA A 643 8.27 -54.10 16.64
CA ALA A 643 8.86 -53.19 15.66
C ALA A 643 9.96 -53.87 14.84
N VAL A 644 10.88 -54.60 15.48
CA VAL A 644 11.92 -55.37 14.79
C VAL A 644 11.32 -56.43 13.87
N ARG A 645 10.32 -57.19 14.35
CA ARG A 645 9.61 -58.18 13.53
C ARG A 645 8.92 -57.53 12.32
N ARG A 646 8.22 -56.41 12.52
CA ARG A 646 7.57 -55.64 11.45
C ARG A 646 8.58 -55.19 10.39
N MET A 647 9.77 -54.75 10.78
CA MET A 647 10.81 -54.34 9.83
C MET A 647 11.24 -55.51 8.94
N VAL A 648 11.44 -56.70 9.50
CA VAL A 648 11.83 -57.90 8.73
C VAL A 648 10.68 -58.43 7.88
N ASP A 649 9.46 -58.48 8.42
CA ASP A 649 8.24 -58.81 7.66
C ASP A 649 8.06 -57.89 6.45
N LYS A 650 8.37 -56.61 6.63
CA LYS A 650 8.28 -55.62 5.55
C LYS A 650 9.34 -55.87 4.48
N VAL A 651 10.58 -56.26 4.84
CA VAL A 651 11.61 -56.65 3.85
C VAL A 651 11.11 -57.81 3.00
N GLU A 652 10.65 -58.89 3.64
CA GLU A 652 10.12 -60.08 2.95
C GLU A 652 8.99 -59.68 1.99
N THR A 653 8.04 -58.89 2.49
CA THR A 653 6.86 -58.48 1.72
C THR A 653 7.26 -57.61 0.53
N VAL A 654 8.03 -56.54 0.73
CA VAL A 654 8.38 -55.58 -0.33
C VAL A 654 9.27 -56.24 -1.38
N VAL A 655 10.28 -57.00 -0.98
CA VAL A 655 11.22 -57.65 -1.92
C VAL A 655 10.50 -58.72 -2.74
N THR A 656 9.63 -59.52 -2.12
CA THR A 656 8.87 -60.56 -2.82
C THR A 656 7.97 -59.97 -3.90
N HIS A 657 7.35 -58.82 -3.64
CA HIS A 657 6.40 -58.17 -4.55
C HIS A 657 7.07 -57.34 -5.66
N SER A 658 8.17 -56.64 -5.36
CA SER A 658 8.67 -55.57 -6.23
C SER A 658 10.03 -55.84 -6.90
N VAL A 659 10.77 -56.86 -6.45
CA VAL A 659 12.13 -57.14 -6.95
C VAL A 659 12.10 -58.32 -7.94
N PRO A 660 12.79 -58.24 -9.09
CA PRO A 660 12.90 -59.35 -10.03
C PRO A 660 13.52 -60.61 -9.38
N GLY A 661 13.00 -61.79 -9.73
CA GLY A 661 13.38 -63.08 -9.13
C GLY A 661 14.87 -63.30 -8.82
N PRO A 662 15.80 -63.05 -9.77
CA PRO A 662 17.24 -63.26 -9.56
C PRO A 662 17.88 -62.34 -8.52
N GLN A 663 17.27 -61.19 -8.24
CA GLN A 663 17.84 -60.14 -7.37
C GLN A 663 17.21 -60.14 -5.97
N LYS A 664 16.13 -60.89 -5.75
CA LYS A 664 15.38 -60.94 -4.49
C LYS A 664 16.26 -61.24 -3.28
N VAL A 665 17.07 -62.30 -3.35
CA VAL A 665 17.93 -62.72 -2.24
C VAL A 665 19.01 -61.68 -1.95
N SER A 666 19.66 -61.15 -2.99
CA SER A 666 20.71 -60.12 -2.87
C SER A 666 20.17 -58.83 -2.22
N GLU A 667 19.03 -58.33 -2.69
CA GLU A 667 18.41 -57.13 -2.14
C GLU A 667 17.91 -57.35 -0.71
N ALA A 668 17.28 -58.50 -0.42
CA ALA A 668 16.89 -58.84 0.95
C ALA A 668 18.11 -58.87 1.89
N GLY A 669 19.23 -59.48 1.48
CA GLY A 669 20.46 -59.54 2.27
C GLY A 669 21.03 -58.14 2.57
N LEU A 670 21.01 -57.24 1.58
CA LEU A 670 21.45 -55.86 1.74
C LEU A 670 20.57 -55.07 2.73
N LEU A 671 19.26 -55.24 2.70
CA LEU A 671 18.35 -54.59 3.66
C LEU A 671 18.46 -55.19 5.06
N LEU A 672 18.62 -56.51 5.16
CA LEU A 672 18.82 -57.20 6.44
C LEU A 672 20.13 -56.80 7.10
N THR A 673 21.19 -56.54 6.33
CA THR A 673 22.47 -56.04 6.85
C THR A 673 22.28 -54.75 7.65
N GLU A 674 21.39 -53.86 7.21
CA GLU A 674 21.05 -52.64 7.97
C GLU A 674 20.30 -52.99 9.27
N ILE A 675 19.33 -53.91 9.23
CA ILE A 675 18.57 -54.35 10.42
C ILE A 675 19.48 -55.04 11.44
N LEU A 676 20.45 -55.84 10.98
CA LEU A 676 21.42 -56.54 11.83
C LEU A 676 22.34 -55.58 12.60
N ALA A 677 22.39 -54.29 12.23
CA ALA A 677 23.03 -53.29 13.08
C ALA A 677 22.39 -53.18 14.47
N LEU A 678 21.10 -53.53 14.64
CA LEU A 678 20.45 -53.61 15.96
C LEU A 678 21.03 -54.73 16.84
N VAL A 679 21.50 -55.81 16.22
CA VAL A 679 22.17 -56.92 16.91
C VAL A 679 23.62 -56.58 17.19
N ASN A 680 24.29 -55.92 16.23
CA ASN A 680 25.69 -55.51 16.31
C ASN A 680 25.90 -54.25 17.18
N GLN A 681 25.44 -54.32 18.43
CA GLN A 681 25.65 -53.31 19.47
C GLN A 681 26.65 -53.84 20.51
N ALA A 682 27.16 -52.95 21.37
CA ALA A 682 28.11 -53.33 22.42
C ALA A 682 27.60 -54.51 23.27
N SER A 683 28.54 -55.36 23.72
CA SER A 683 28.26 -56.54 24.54
C SER A 683 27.39 -56.17 25.76
N ASN A 684 26.29 -56.90 25.98
CA ASN A 684 25.25 -56.65 26.99
C ASN A 684 24.31 -55.47 26.72
N SER A 685 24.23 -54.95 25.49
CA SER A 685 23.18 -53.99 25.12
C SER A 685 21.80 -54.66 25.19
N PRO A 686 20.86 -54.14 26.02
CA PRO A 686 19.49 -54.67 26.07
C PRO A 686 18.78 -54.63 24.71
N VAL A 687 19.18 -53.68 23.85
CA VAL A 687 18.65 -53.55 22.49
C VAL A 687 19.08 -54.73 21.62
N SER A 688 20.35 -55.16 21.75
CA SER A 688 20.86 -56.32 21.03
C SER A 688 20.12 -57.59 21.46
N THR A 689 19.90 -57.78 22.77
CA THR A 689 19.14 -58.93 23.29
C THR A 689 17.72 -58.96 22.74
N LEU A 690 16.98 -57.85 22.83
CA LEU A 690 15.60 -57.76 22.33
C LEU A 690 15.54 -57.95 20.80
N ALA A 691 16.50 -57.43 20.05
CA ALA A 691 16.58 -57.62 18.60
C ALA A 691 16.85 -59.09 18.24
N VAL A 692 17.78 -59.75 18.94
CA VAL A 692 18.07 -61.19 18.74
C VAL A 692 16.83 -62.03 19.04
N GLU A 693 16.15 -61.79 20.16
CA GLU A 693 14.91 -62.50 20.51
C GLU A 693 13.79 -62.28 19.47
N ALA A 694 13.66 -61.05 18.97
CA ALA A 694 12.69 -60.71 17.94
C ALA A 694 12.97 -61.47 16.63
N LEU A 695 14.24 -61.50 16.20
CA LEU A 695 14.69 -62.15 14.98
C LEU A 695 14.61 -63.68 15.07
N LEU A 696 15.06 -64.28 16.18
CA LEU A 696 14.95 -65.73 16.41
C LEU A 696 13.48 -66.17 16.44
N GLY A 697 12.63 -65.40 17.10
CA GLY A 697 11.19 -65.64 17.12
C GLY A 697 10.53 -65.44 15.75
N TRP A 698 11.06 -64.55 14.91
CA TRP A 698 10.61 -64.41 13.53
C TRP A 698 11.04 -65.63 12.71
N LEU A 699 12.31 -66.03 12.76
CA LEU A 699 12.87 -67.16 12.01
C LEU A 699 12.19 -68.48 12.32
N SER A 700 11.88 -68.74 13.60
CA SER A 700 11.19 -69.98 14.01
C SER A 700 9.78 -70.12 13.43
N SER A 701 9.19 -69.03 12.92
CA SER A 701 7.86 -69.00 12.31
C SER A 701 7.87 -69.06 10.77
N ARG A 702 9.04 -69.19 10.13
CA ARG A 702 9.20 -69.05 8.66
C ARG A 702 9.71 -70.32 8.00
N SER A 703 9.32 -70.50 6.74
CA SER A 703 9.74 -71.63 5.92
C SER A 703 10.96 -71.27 5.07
N THR A 704 11.61 -72.28 4.49
CA THR A 704 12.73 -72.13 3.54
C THR A 704 12.35 -71.41 2.25
N ALA A 705 11.06 -71.20 1.99
CA ALA A 705 10.58 -70.42 0.85
C ALA A 705 10.67 -68.90 1.08
N SER A 706 11.02 -68.45 2.29
CA SER A 706 11.23 -67.04 2.59
C SER A 706 12.50 -66.52 1.91
N VAL A 707 12.36 -65.38 1.24
CA VAL A 707 13.49 -64.69 0.59
C VAL A 707 14.48 -64.18 1.63
N VAL A 708 13.99 -63.69 2.77
CA VAL A 708 14.80 -63.26 3.91
C VAL A 708 15.57 -64.43 4.52
N VAL A 709 14.92 -65.60 4.72
CA VAL A 709 15.61 -66.81 5.22
C VAL A 709 16.69 -67.27 4.24
N SER A 710 16.45 -67.15 2.93
CA SER A 710 17.45 -67.48 1.91
C SER A 710 18.62 -66.51 1.83
N ALA A 711 18.47 -65.31 2.41
CA ALA A 711 19.46 -64.24 2.40
C ALA A 711 20.29 -64.14 3.69
N LEU A 712 19.87 -64.83 4.76
CA LEU A 712 20.58 -65.01 6.03
C LEU A 712 21.46 -66.25 5.97
#